data_AF-A0A2E9QLW7-F1
#
_entry.id   AF-A0A2E9QLW7-F1
#
_cell.length_a   1.000
_cell.length_b   1.000
_cell.length_c   1.000
_cell.angle_alpha   90.00
_cell.angle_beta   90.00
_cell.angle_gamma   90.00
#
_symmetry.space_group_name_H-M   'P 1'
#
loop_
_entity.id
_entity.type
_entity.pdbx_description
1 polymer ?
#
loop_
_entity_poly.entity_id
_entity_poly.type
_entity_poly.pdbx_seq_one_letter_code
_entity_poly.pdbx_strand_id
1 'polypeptide(L)'
;MALLTEMRTLLNQPPTRSQCARIATRLSEEKKNEEYEVARKYVQEHLQNWPEHACVLPTTLIKKNASLRELIPNFEEDVEVYLQRCQNILEEGDTARAFDFAWSAWRRNPVEALHTLVRQLDECLPKLTYSGDPNTQHAEWLAYTEEQDVRQLGQLLKTISVAPFNVKSATERLKALKGWCDDPRTAAYILRDLEILGWTSSSSRKYWTQLFQRFQEQTDPILQQVQEMDFRPKAGKSMGDYLEDKIPKALSKCSFPQTTPLSPKAQALVDGIQTHLEQIAFSHSPEGQQHWRAVFQAPEDSAPKDALAAYLQQQDDPRGEFIQLQRKEKPTAKDVKRMKDLQKEHREEWLQQLAPALLDGEIYKDGFLHDVNFGQITTPLFREKPNHPLLHTIERMQCYLSNVELLANVQSLTQVRALTIQTFGGLHDTKLDLQEQLRALPFRMQLQELHLRTSAHQDELSVLIKRMWGCFEDLFPQLTLLTLRESQTRLAFTRDEADRLTCLRINSLGDITSLESAFWSFPSDAFTQVTLGEGVEWPQELDGTLATQTHLQTIQGFPHPIEQWTLPEECTRSELAPLTSARSVLLHWYLERPEAHQHDPNMTTALWLSTFSEEERRKANMSGGERRAVSPDRRWLAQFSGHYKSPSHLTLWDREDDDRREEFFVDDIEDNMLAFGPDQSLWIIRKQTPPTLQRWCLSTHTFIGEGVPLDPSEVGGSYVNGVYVDETRHMLYLLMFTGELLRLDMQSATLECLTTLPVSAYALLPSSSGRWFLIKAHSEDGRHSLYLWDQQEQTLSEHPLKTVGREYMLSHPNDDTFFLVDRTECKQYPFTSAEPKNVFRYTERAFWKVCLSPKGNCLSITDYSGDKTDFFDVSTGHHICRTMREKR
;
A
#
# COMPACT_ATOMS: atom_id res chain seq x y z
N MET A 1 -64.56 -12.39 6.46
CA MET A 1 -64.57 -12.62 7.94
C MET A 1 -63.18 -12.66 8.58
N ALA A 2 -62.30 -13.64 8.31
CA ALA A 2 -60.94 -13.64 8.89
C ALA A 2 -60.13 -12.37 8.49
N LEU A 3 -60.28 -11.93 7.24
CA LEU A 3 -59.76 -10.66 6.74
C LEU A 3 -60.34 -9.46 7.52
N LEU A 4 -61.67 -9.39 7.67
CA LEU A 4 -62.35 -8.36 8.46
C LEU A 4 -61.89 -8.32 9.92
N THR A 5 -61.64 -9.48 10.54
CA THR A 5 -61.08 -9.59 11.89
C THR A 5 -59.65 -9.07 11.93
N GLU A 6 -58.79 -9.52 11.01
CA GLU A 6 -57.41 -9.03 10.86
C GLU A 6 -57.38 -7.51 10.65
N MET A 7 -58.21 -6.97 9.75
CA MET A 7 -58.30 -5.53 9.48
C MET A 7 -58.83 -4.73 10.67
N ARG A 8 -59.78 -5.26 11.44
CA ARG A 8 -60.27 -4.63 12.68
C ARG A 8 -59.23 -4.66 13.81
N THR A 9 -58.41 -5.70 13.88
CA THR A 9 -57.28 -5.77 14.81
C THR A 9 -56.17 -4.79 14.41
N LEU A 10 -55.90 -4.67 13.10
CA LEU A 10 -54.91 -3.74 12.53
C LEU A 10 -55.32 -2.27 12.61
N LEU A 11 -56.63 -1.94 12.63
CA LEU A 11 -57.14 -0.58 12.84
C LEU A 11 -56.73 0.05 14.18
N ASN A 12 -56.37 -0.78 15.17
CA ASN A 12 -56.00 -0.32 16.52
C ASN A 12 -54.48 -0.33 16.76
N GLN A 13 -53.67 -0.64 15.74
CA GLN A 13 -52.21 -0.64 15.83
C GLN A 13 -51.63 0.37 14.82
N PRO A 14 -50.51 1.04 15.12
CA PRO A 14 -49.78 1.83 14.12
C PRO A 14 -49.35 0.90 12.97
N PRO A 15 -49.89 1.05 11.74
CA PRO A 15 -49.70 0.05 10.70
C PRO A 15 -48.35 0.12 10.01
N THR A 16 -47.81 -1.02 9.63
CA THR A 16 -46.53 -1.09 8.89
C THR A 16 -46.74 -0.87 7.39
N ARG A 17 -45.67 -0.47 6.70
CA ARG A 17 -45.65 -0.30 5.23
C ARG A 17 -46.06 -1.58 4.50
N SER A 18 -45.57 -2.75 4.93
CA SER A 18 -45.89 -4.04 4.31
C SER A 18 -47.36 -4.42 4.51
N GLN A 19 -47.98 -4.02 5.63
CA GLN A 19 -49.40 -4.21 5.87
C GLN A 19 -50.23 -3.39 4.88
N CYS A 20 -49.92 -2.10 4.70
CA CYS A 20 -50.60 -1.24 3.72
C CYS A 20 -50.45 -1.79 2.29
N ALA A 21 -49.25 -2.21 1.89
CA ALA A 21 -49.00 -2.80 0.57
C ALA A 21 -49.77 -4.11 0.33
N ARG A 22 -49.84 -4.99 1.34
CA ARG A 22 -50.62 -6.24 1.26
C ARG A 22 -52.11 -5.97 1.16
N ILE A 23 -52.63 -5.03 1.95
CA ILE A 23 -54.04 -4.64 1.94
C ILE A 23 -54.41 -4.01 0.60
N ALA A 24 -53.58 -3.10 0.07
CA ALA A 24 -53.79 -2.47 -1.22
C ALA A 24 -53.64 -3.42 -2.41
N THR A 25 -52.74 -4.41 -2.34
CA THR A 25 -52.61 -5.46 -3.35
C THR A 25 -53.87 -6.33 -3.37
N ARG A 26 -54.36 -6.77 -2.20
CA ARG A 26 -55.63 -7.51 -2.09
C ARG A 26 -56.83 -6.68 -2.55
N LEU A 27 -56.88 -5.38 -2.21
CA LEU A 27 -57.89 -4.44 -2.71
C LEU A 27 -57.92 -4.39 -4.24
N SER A 28 -56.77 -4.57 -4.90
CA SER A 28 -56.70 -4.54 -6.36
C SER A 28 -57.27 -5.78 -7.04
N GLU A 29 -57.46 -6.87 -6.29
CA GLU A 29 -57.91 -8.19 -6.78
C GLU A 29 -59.38 -8.49 -6.43
N GLU A 30 -59.93 -7.85 -5.40
CA GLU A 30 -61.30 -8.08 -4.88
C GLU A 30 -62.41 -7.40 -5.71
N LYS A 31 -63.58 -8.04 -5.81
CA LYS A 31 -64.79 -7.41 -6.38
C LYS A 31 -65.36 -6.43 -5.35
N LYS A 32 -65.90 -5.28 -5.80
CA LYS A 32 -66.55 -4.27 -4.94
C LYS A 32 -67.63 -4.90 -4.05
N ASN A 33 -67.26 -5.22 -2.81
CA ASN A 33 -68.11 -5.77 -1.76
C ASN A 33 -67.91 -4.93 -0.47
N GLU A 34 -68.58 -5.29 0.63
CA GLU A 34 -68.45 -4.55 1.90
C GLU A 34 -67.03 -4.60 2.47
N GLU A 35 -66.30 -5.70 2.27
CA GLU A 35 -64.90 -5.84 2.69
C GLU A 35 -63.97 -4.89 1.91
N TYR A 36 -64.23 -4.68 0.62
CA TYR A 36 -63.53 -3.72 -0.23
C TYR A 36 -63.68 -2.28 0.28
N GLU A 37 -64.88 -1.83 0.66
CA GLU A 37 -65.08 -0.45 1.13
C GLU A 37 -64.45 -0.20 2.51
N VAL A 38 -64.46 -1.19 3.41
CA VAL A 38 -63.75 -1.12 4.70
C VAL A 38 -62.23 -1.01 4.47
N ALA A 39 -61.70 -1.85 3.58
CA ALA A 39 -60.29 -1.83 3.24
C ALA A 39 -59.87 -0.54 2.51
N ARG A 40 -60.71 -0.06 1.61
CA ARG A 40 -60.53 1.22 0.90
C ARG A 40 -60.45 2.37 1.88
N LYS A 41 -61.43 2.48 2.80
CA LYS A 41 -61.47 3.53 3.82
C LYS A 41 -60.25 3.46 4.73
N TYR A 42 -59.84 2.26 5.14
CA TYR A 42 -58.61 2.06 5.91
C TYR A 42 -57.39 2.59 5.16
N VAL A 43 -57.18 2.20 3.89
CA VAL A 43 -56.07 2.70 3.08
C VAL A 43 -56.17 4.22 2.90
N GLN A 44 -57.37 4.79 2.76
CA GLN A 44 -57.56 6.23 2.65
C GLN A 44 -57.14 6.98 3.92
N GLU A 45 -57.67 6.59 5.08
CA GLU A 45 -57.33 7.19 6.38
C GLU A 45 -55.87 6.96 6.73
N HIS A 46 -55.32 5.79 6.37
CA HIS A 46 -53.91 5.48 6.54
C HIS A 46 -53.03 6.39 5.68
N LEU A 47 -53.28 6.48 4.38
CA LEU A 47 -52.50 7.33 3.47
C LEU A 47 -52.73 8.82 3.74
N GLN A 48 -53.81 9.22 4.41
CA GLN A 48 -53.98 10.59 4.87
C GLN A 48 -53.03 10.93 6.03
N ASN A 49 -52.81 9.97 6.94
CA ASN A 49 -51.89 10.14 8.07
C ASN A 49 -50.43 9.82 7.71
N TRP A 50 -50.22 8.97 6.69
CA TRP A 50 -48.95 8.42 6.22
C TRP A 50 -48.88 8.40 4.69
N PRO A 51 -48.90 9.57 4.00
CA PRO A 51 -48.93 9.64 2.54
C PRO A 51 -47.81 8.84 1.87
N GLU A 52 -46.63 8.80 2.49
CA GLU A 52 -45.44 8.09 2.03
C GLU A 52 -45.58 6.56 1.99
N HIS A 53 -46.58 5.98 2.67
CA HIS A 53 -46.92 4.57 2.53
C HIS A 53 -47.57 4.26 1.18
N ALA A 54 -48.03 5.25 0.42
CA ALA A 54 -48.53 5.02 -0.95
C ALA A 54 -47.43 4.53 -1.90
N CYS A 55 -46.17 4.81 -1.56
CA CYS A 55 -45.03 4.60 -2.45
C CYS A 55 -44.54 3.15 -2.52
N VAL A 56 -44.99 2.28 -1.61
CA VAL A 56 -44.76 0.82 -1.71
C VAL A 56 -45.76 0.13 -2.63
N LEU A 57 -46.82 0.83 -3.08
CA LEU A 57 -47.71 0.27 -4.08
C LEU A 57 -46.99 0.23 -5.42
N PRO A 58 -46.90 -0.94 -6.09
CA PRO A 58 -46.25 -1.01 -7.39
C PRO A 58 -46.89 0.01 -8.33
N THR A 59 -46.08 0.82 -9.01
CA THR A 59 -46.58 1.84 -9.95
C THR A 59 -47.45 1.21 -11.05
N THR A 60 -47.20 -0.05 -11.38
CA THR A 60 -48.03 -0.88 -12.26
C THR A 60 -49.42 -1.16 -11.67
N LEU A 61 -49.52 -1.38 -10.36
CA LEU A 61 -50.75 -1.60 -9.62
C LEU A 61 -51.59 -0.30 -9.59
N ILE A 62 -50.96 0.83 -9.26
CA ILE A 62 -51.59 2.16 -9.26
C ILE A 62 -52.08 2.54 -10.67
N LYS A 63 -51.27 2.26 -11.70
CA LYS A 63 -51.64 2.54 -13.09
C LYS A 63 -52.82 1.67 -13.55
N LYS A 64 -52.92 0.41 -13.09
CA LYS A 64 -53.99 -0.50 -13.51
C LYS A 64 -55.30 -0.31 -12.74
N ASN A 65 -55.26 0.27 -11.54
CA ASN A 65 -56.42 0.33 -10.66
C ASN A 65 -56.82 1.78 -10.33
N ALA A 66 -57.82 2.31 -11.04
CA ALA A 66 -58.28 3.70 -10.89
C ALA A 66 -58.70 4.03 -9.45
N SER A 67 -59.29 3.08 -8.74
CA SER A 67 -59.71 3.28 -7.35
C SER A 67 -58.55 3.41 -6.37
N LEU A 68 -57.38 2.82 -6.65
CA LEU A 68 -56.18 3.07 -5.86
C LEU A 68 -55.61 4.47 -6.13
N ARG A 69 -55.75 5.02 -7.34
CA ARG A 69 -55.34 6.42 -7.62
C ARG A 69 -56.16 7.44 -6.84
N GLU A 70 -57.44 7.16 -6.60
CA GLU A 70 -58.30 8.03 -5.79
C GLU A 70 -57.94 8.00 -4.29
N LEU A 71 -57.23 6.96 -3.82
CA LEU A 71 -56.82 6.81 -2.42
C LEU A 71 -55.45 7.41 -2.12
N ILE A 72 -54.67 7.63 -3.16
CA ILE A 72 -53.36 8.26 -3.13
C ILE A 72 -53.62 9.76 -2.94
N PRO A 73 -53.29 10.36 -1.78
CA PRO A 73 -53.45 11.80 -1.56
C PRO A 73 -52.84 12.56 -2.73
N ASN A 74 -53.40 13.71 -3.14
CA ASN A 74 -52.84 14.42 -4.28
C ASN A 74 -51.38 14.82 -3.94
N PHE A 75 -50.39 14.09 -4.48
CA PHE A 75 -48.97 14.25 -4.14
C PHE A 75 -48.38 15.57 -4.67
N GLU A 76 -49.20 16.44 -5.26
CA GLU A 76 -48.85 17.77 -5.77
C GLU A 76 -48.62 18.83 -4.67
N GLU A 77 -48.73 18.47 -3.40
CA GLU A 77 -48.33 19.37 -2.31
C GLU A 77 -46.85 19.80 -2.46
N ASP A 78 -46.61 21.10 -2.29
CA ASP A 78 -45.28 21.72 -2.34
C ASP A 78 -44.38 21.20 -1.20
N VAL A 79 -43.07 21.19 -1.44
CA VAL A 79 -42.01 20.82 -0.47
C VAL A 79 -42.20 21.58 0.85
N GLU A 80 -42.61 22.84 0.80
CA GLU A 80 -42.89 23.67 1.99
C GLU A 80 -43.92 23.06 2.94
N VAL A 81 -44.97 22.42 2.41
CA VAL A 81 -46.05 21.83 3.23
C VAL A 81 -45.52 20.65 4.03
N TYR A 82 -44.70 19.81 3.40
CA TYR A 82 -44.05 18.68 4.06
C TYR A 82 -43.08 19.13 5.15
N LEU A 83 -42.26 20.15 4.87
CA LEU A 83 -41.34 20.71 5.86
C LEU A 83 -42.05 21.35 7.05
N GLN A 84 -43.15 22.09 6.81
CA GLN A 84 -43.94 22.65 7.91
C GLN A 84 -44.54 21.55 8.79
N ARG A 85 -45.06 20.47 8.19
CA ARG A 85 -45.55 19.30 8.95
C ARG A 85 -44.42 18.61 9.72
N CYS A 86 -43.25 18.44 9.10
CA CYS A 86 -42.06 17.90 9.75
C CYS A 86 -41.71 18.71 11.00
N GLN A 87 -41.67 20.04 10.90
CA GLN A 87 -41.37 20.92 12.03
C GLN A 87 -42.40 20.77 13.16
N ASN A 88 -43.69 20.87 12.85
CA ASN A 88 -44.75 20.79 13.86
C ASN A 88 -44.72 19.45 14.61
N ILE A 89 -44.52 18.35 13.88
CA ILE A 89 -44.46 17.00 14.45
C ILE A 89 -43.18 16.80 15.29
N LEU A 90 -42.07 17.40 14.88
CA LEU A 90 -40.85 17.37 15.67
C LEU A 90 -41.01 18.14 16.99
N GLU A 91 -41.72 19.28 16.98
CA GLU A 91 -42.07 20.03 18.19
C GLU A 91 -42.98 19.24 19.15
N GLU A 92 -43.76 18.28 18.64
CA GLU A 92 -44.54 17.32 19.43
C GLU A 92 -43.68 16.16 19.98
N GLY A 93 -42.41 16.04 19.57
CA GLY A 93 -41.47 15.00 19.99
C GLY A 93 -41.54 13.69 19.21
N ASP A 94 -42.29 13.63 18.09
CA ASP A 94 -42.42 12.41 17.27
C ASP A 94 -41.43 12.42 16.10
N THR A 95 -40.19 12.00 16.39
CA THR A 95 -39.09 11.97 15.41
C THR A 95 -39.35 11.03 14.24
N ALA A 96 -40.08 9.93 14.45
CA ALA A 96 -40.39 8.95 13.42
C ALA A 96 -41.32 9.52 12.34
N ARG A 97 -42.37 10.25 12.74
CA ARG A 97 -43.26 10.95 11.80
C ARG A 97 -42.57 12.14 11.14
N ALA A 98 -41.74 12.88 11.88
CA ALA A 98 -40.96 13.96 11.30
C ALA A 98 -40.03 13.44 10.18
N PHE A 99 -39.37 12.31 10.40
CA PHE A 99 -38.56 11.62 9.40
C PHE A 99 -39.34 11.34 8.10
N ASP A 100 -40.56 10.81 8.21
CA ASP A 100 -41.38 10.47 7.04
C ASP A 100 -41.76 11.70 6.19
N PHE A 101 -42.04 12.84 6.86
CA PHE A 101 -42.32 14.11 6.17
C PHE A 101 -41.07 14.69 5.50
N ALA A 102 -39.91 14.67 6.17
CA ALA A 102 -38.65 15.11 5.57
C ALA A 102 -38.25 14.24 4.37
N TRP A 103 -38.42 12.92 4.47
CA TRP A 103 -38.18 11.98 3.38
C TRP A 103 -39.09 12.25 2.18
N SER A 104 -40.37 12.56 2.45
CA SER A 104 -41.35 12.93 1.42
C SER A 104 -41.03 14.26 0.73
N ALA A 105 -40.46 15.21 1.46
CA ALA A 105 -39.96 16.47 0.91
C ALA A 105 -38.78 16.20 -0.04
N TRP A 106 -37.80 15.40 0.40
CA TRP A 106 -36.63 15.05 -0.41
C TRP A 106 -37.02 14.35 -1.72
N ARG A 107 -37.96 13.39 -1.69
CA ARG A 107 -38.37 12.66 -2.91
C ARG A 107 -39.00 13.53 -3.99
N ARG A 108 -39.53 14.70 -3.62
CA ARG A 108 -40.10 15.66 -4.57
C ARG A 108 -39.04 16.56 -5.18
N ASN A 109 -38.02 16.87 -4.39
CA ASN A 109 -36.94 17.75 -4.78
C ASN A 109 -35.65 17.31 -4.09
N PRO A 110 -34.87 16.38 -4.69
CA PRO A 110 -33.74 15.74 -4.02
C PRO A 110 -32.51 16.65 -3.96
N VAL A 111 -32.64 17.77 -3.26
CA VAL A 111 -31.57 18.73 -2.99
C VAL A 111 -30.77 18.32 -1.75
N GLU A 112 -29.51 18.74 -1.71
CA GLU A 112 -28.56 18.42 -0.63
C GLU A 112 -29.05 18.82 0.77
N ALA A 113 -29.72 19.97 0.90
CA ALA A 113 -30.28 20.43 2.18
C ALA A 113 -31.30 19.43 2.76
N LEU A 114 -32.17 18.86 1.92
CA LEU A 114 -33.15 17.86 2.34
C LEU A 114 -32.53 16.49 2.58
N HIS A 115 -31.50 16.12 1.81
CA HIS A 115 -30.70 14.94 2.10
C HIS A 115 -30.13 15.03 3.52
N THR A 116 -29.43 16.12 3.84
CA THR A 116 -28.82 16.34 5.16
C THR A 116 -29.86 16.27 6.27
N LEU A 117 -31.03 16.89 6.08
CA LEU A 117 -32.12 16.83 7.04
C LEU A 117 -32.62 15.40 7.30
N VAL A 118 -32.86 14.61 6.25
CA VAL A 118 -33.28 13.20 6.38
C VAL A 118 -32.25 12.37 7.15
N ARG A 119 -30.95 12.61 6.91
CA ARG A 119 -29.86 11.95 7.64
C ARG A 119 -29.82 12.35 9.12
N GLN A 120 -30.04 13.62 9.46
CA GLN A 120 -30.07 14.06 10.84
C GLN A 120 -31.25 13.44 11.61
N LEU A 121 -32.44 13.37 10.98
CA LEU A 121 -33.59 12.68 11.56
C LEU A 121 -33.38 11.17 11.73
N ASP A 122 -32.67 10.52 10.81
CA ASP A 122 -32.30 9.09 10.90
C ASP A 122 -31.48 8.76 12.16
N GLU A 123 -30.61 9.67 12.61
CA GLU A 123 -29.85 9.51 13.85
C GLU A 123 -30.72 9.61 15.11
N CYS A 124 -31.91 10.22 15.02
CA CYS A 124 -32.87 10.32 16.10
C CYS A 124 -33.86 9.13 16.16
N LEU A 125 -33.79 8.19 15.22
CA LEU A 125 -34.65 7.00 15.21
C LEU A 125 -34.11 5.92 16.16
N PRO A 126 -34.99 5.04 16.69
CA PRO A 126 -34.56 3.90 17.50
C PRO A 126 -33.53 3.04 16.77
N LYS A 127 -32.43 2.72 17.44
CA LYS A 127 -31.38 1.84 16.90
C LYS A 127 -31.89 0.40 16.82
N LEU A 128 -31.52 -0.30 15.74
CA LEU A 128 -31.73 -1.75 15.64
C LEU A 128 -30.76 -2.46 16.58
N THR A 129 -31.27 -3.41 17.35
CA THR A 129 -30.46 -4.29 18.19
C THR A 129 -30.42 -5.68 17.57
N TYR A 130 -29.25 -6.31 17.61
CA TYR A 130 -29.06 -7.68 17.14
C TYR A 130 -28.59 -8.54 18.31
N SER A 131 -29.06 -9.77 18.38
CA SER A 131 -28.75 -10.71 19.44
C SER A 131 -27.87 -11.86 18.93
N GLY A 132 -27.15 -12.50 19.86
CA GLY A 132 -26.40 -13.72 19.58
C GLY A 132 -25.09 -13.54 18.81
N ASP A 133 -24.63 -14.65 18.22
CA ASP A 133 -23.40 -14.74 17.43
C ASP A 133 -23.58 -14.10 16.02
N PRO A 134 -22.50 -13.87 15.26
CA PRO A 134 -22.57 -13.22 13.95
C PRO A 134 -23.56 -13.84 12.96
N ASN A 135 -23.82 -15.16 13.00
CA ASN A 135 -24.80 -15.77 12.11
C ASN A 135 -26.23 -15.44 12.53
N THR A 136 -26.50 -15.44 13.83
CA THR A 136 -27.79 -15.02 14.40
C THR A 136 -28.08 -13.56 14.06
N GLN A 137 -27.09 -12.67 14.26
CA GLN A 137 -27.20 -11.27 13.86
C GLN A 137 -27.41 -11.08 12.35
N HIS A 138 -26.80 -11.93 11.51
CA HIS A 138 -27.04 -11.90 10.07
C HIS A 138 -28.47 -12.32 9.71
N ALA A 139 -29.01 -13.36 10.35
CA ALA A 139 -30.38 -13.80 10.14
C ALA A 139 -31.40 -12.75 10.60
N GLU A 140 -31.21 -12.13 11.77
CA GLU A 140 -32.04 -11.03 12.26
C GLU A 140 -32.00 -9.82 11.33
N TRP A 141 -30.81 -9.46 10.83
CA TRP A 141 -30.66 -8.38 9.84
C TRP A 141 -31.47 -8.67 8.57
N LEU A 142 -31.45 -9.90 8.07
CA LEU A 142 -32.25 -10.29 6.90
C LEU A 142 -33.75 -10.22 7.22
N ALA A 143 -34.18 -10.61 8.42
CA ALA A 143 -35.57 -10.51 8.85
C ALA A 143 -36.05 -9.05 8.91
N TYR A 144 -35.27 -8.13 9.49
CA TYR A 144 -35.58 -6.69 9.45
C TYR A 144 -35.68 -6.17 8.00
N THR A 145 -34.84 -6.70 7.11
CA THR A 145 -34.85 -6.28 5.70
C THR A 145 -36.11 -6.73 4.97
N GLU A 146 -36.70 -7.87 5.34
CA GLU A 146 -37.96 -8.37 4.78
C GLU A 146 -39.17 -7.50 5.16
N GLU A 147 -39.11 -6.74 6.26
CA GLU A 147 -40.18 -5.82 6.67
C GLU A 147 -40.31 -4.61 5.74
N GLN A 148 -39.21 -4.22 5.08
CA GLN A 148 -39.10 -3.05 4.20
C GLN A 148 -39.53 -1.73 4.87
N ASP A 149 -39.26 -1.60 6.17
CA ASP A 149 -39.46 -0.34 6.89
C ASP A 149 -38.35 0.66 6.54
N VAL A 150 -38.72 1.74 5.84
CA VAL A 150 -37.78 2.79 5.43
C VAL A 150 -37.11 3.45 6.63
N ARG A 151 -37.76 3.52 7.79
CA ARG A 151 -37.16 4.11 9.00
C ARG A 151 -35.96 3.30 9.49
N GLN A 152 -35.96 2.00 9.24
CA GLN A 152 -34.87 1.09 9.61
C GLN A 152 -33.70 1.11 8.60
N LEU A 153 -33.92 1.61 7.38
CA LEU A 153 -32.94 1.51 6.28
C LEU A 153 -31.58 2.12 6.64
N GLY A 154 -31.54 3.30 7.27
CA GLY A 154 -30.28 3.93 7.66
C GLY A 154 -29.46 3.05 8.61
N GLN A 155 -30.10 2.42 9.58
CA GLN A 155 -29.47 1.50 10.53
C GLN A 155 -29.03 0.19 9.86
N LEU A 156 -29.82 -0.34 8.92
CA LEU A 156 -29.45 -1.49 8.11
C LEU A 156 -28.21 -1.21 7.24
N LEU A 157 -28.17 -0.05 6.56
CA LEU A 157 -27.03 0.38 5.73
C LEU A 157 -25.76 0.56 6.55
N LYS A 158 -25.86 1.19 7.74
CA LYS A 158 -24.72 1.39 8.66
C LYS A 158 -24.04 0.07 9.03
N THR A 159 -24.77 -1.04 9.06
CA THR A 159 -24.31 -2.36 9.53
C THR A 159 -23.92 -3.33 8.42
N ILE A 160 -23.97 -2.96 7.13
CA ILE A 160 -23.57 -3.86 6.02
C ILE A 160 -22.08 -4.18 6.09
N SER A 161 -21.23 -3.16 6.27
CA SER A 161 -19.77 -3.26 6.17
C SER A 161 -19.04 -3.33 7.53
N VAL A 162 -19.76 -3.31 8.65
CA VAL A 162 -19.15 -3.29 10.01
C VAL A 162 -18.78 -4.71 10.43
N ALA A 163 -17.57 -4.90 11.00
CA ALA A 163 -17.16 -6.19 11.54
C ALA A 163 -18.17 -6.69 12.60
N PRO A 164 -18.42 -8.01 12.73
CA PRO A 164 -17.58 -9.13 12.33
C PRO A 164 -17.90 -9.74 10.95
N PHE A 165 -18.68 -9.06 10.10
CA PHE A 165 -19.16 -9.65 8.85
C PHE A 165 -18.05 -9.77 7.79
N ASN A 166 -18.01 -10.91 7.11
CA ASN A 166 -17.15 -11.11 5.95
C ASN A 166 -17.83 -10.60 4.66
N VAL A 167 -17.05 -10.49 3.59
CA VAL A 167 -17.51 -10.06 2.25
C VAL A 167 -18.76 -10.81 1.76
N LYS A 168 -18.90 -12.10 2.09
CA LYS A 168 -20.06 -12.91 1.65
C LYS A 168 -21.34 -12.40 2.32
N SER A 169 -21.35 -12.25 3.64
CA SER A 169 -22.50 -11.71 4.38
C SER A 169 -22.86 -10.29 3.93
N ALA A 170 -21.86 -9.42 3.73
CA ALA A 170 -22.08 -8.07 3.20
C ALA A 170 -22.71 -8.09 1.80
N THR A 171 -22.28 -9.02 0.93
CA THR A 171 -22.87 -9.21 -0.41
C THR A 171 -24.33 -9.66 -0.34
N GLU A 172 -24.65 -10.60 0.55
CA GLU A 172 -26.01 -11.11 0.76
C GLU A 172 -26.95 -10.01 1.29
N ARG A 173 -26.45 -9.18 2.22
CA ARG A 173 -27.18 -8.01 2.75
C ARG A 173 -27.49 -6.98 1.67
N LEU A 174 -26.51 -6.59 0.85
CA LEU A 174 -26.75 -5.70 -0.30
C LEU A 174 -27.79 -6.25 -1.27
N LYS A 175 -27.77 -7.56 -1.51
CA LYS A 175 -28.74 -8.22 -2.38
C LYS A 175 -30.16 -8.18 -1.78
N ALA A 176 -30.29 -8.31 -0.46
CA ALA A 176 -31.59 -8.23 0.23
C ALA A 176 -32.20 -6.81 0.18
N LEU A 177 -31.37 -5.76 0.02
CA LEU A 177 -31.85 -4.40 -0.22
C LEU A 177 -32.40 -4.16 -1.64
N LYS A 178 -32.37 -5.17 -2.53
CA LYS A 178 -32.95 -5.04 -3.87
C LYS A 178 -34.44 -4.72 -3.80
N GLY A 179 -34.86 -3.70 -4.55
CA GLY A 179 -36.26 -3.28 -4.63
C GLY A 179 -36.70 -2.32 -3.53
N TRP A 180 -35.83 -1.98 -2.59
CA TRP A 180 -36.07 -0.85 -1.69
C TRP A 180 -36.19 0.44 -2.50
N CYS A 181 -37.10 1.31 -2.06
CA CYS A 181 -37.34 2.61 -2.70
C CYS A 181 -36.08 3.48 -2.69
N ASP A 182 -36.06 4.46 -3.60
CA ASP A 182 -35.00 5.45 -3.66
C ASP A 182 -34.92 6.25 -2.35
N ASP A 183 -33.71 6.43 -1.82
CA ASP A 183 -33.48 6.97 -0.47
C ASP A 183 -32.10 7.65 -0.37
N PRO A 184 -32.02 8.88 0.19
CA PRO A 184 -30.76 9.62 0.23
C PRO A 184 -29.69 8.92 1.09
N ARG A 185 -30.10 8.14 2.10
CA ARG A 185 -29.17 7.39 2.96
C ARG A 185 -28.48 6.26 2.19
N THR A 186 -29.15 5.66 1.19
CA THR A 186 -28.52 4.66 0.32
C THR A 186 -27.44 5.29 -0.55
N ALA A 187 -27.72 6.47 -1.11
CA ALA A 187 -26.72 7.23 -1.88
C ALA A 187 -25.52 7.64 -1.01
N ALA A 188 -25.77 8.15 0.20
CA ALA A 188 -24.71 8.46 1.16
C ALA A 188 -23.88 7.23 1.55
N TYR A 189 -24.53 6.09 1.78
CA TYR A 189 -23.84 4.83 2.07
C TYR A 189 -22.92 4.41 0.93
N ILE A 190 -23.40 4.49 -0.32
CA ILE A 190 -22.62 4.16 -1.52
C ILE A 190 -21.40 5.09 -1.64
N LEU A 191 -21.56 6.40 -1.48
CA LEU A 191 -20.45 7.36 -1.50
C LEU A 191 -19.42 7.01 -0.44
N ARG A 192 -19.86 6.83 0.81
CA ARG A 192 -18.99 6.48 1.93
C ARG A 192 -18.21 5.20 1.66
N ASP A 193 -18.87 4.17 1.14
CA ASP A 193 -18.23 2.88 0.88
C ASP A 193 -17.21 2.97 -0.28
N LEU A 194 -17.48 3.79 -1.30
CA LEU A 194 -16.56 4.12 -2.38
C LEU A 194 -15.37 4.99 -1.93
N GLU A 195 -15.55 5.85 -0.93
CA GLU A 195 -14.46 6.66 -0.37
C GLU A 195 -13.52 5.82 0.51
N ILE A 196 -14.10 4.91 1.29
CA ILE A 196 -13.40 4.03 2.23
C ILE A 196 -12.69 2.89 1.51
N LEU A 197 -13.31 2.30 0.47
CA LEU A 197 -12.84 1.10 -0.23
C LEU A 197 -12.47 -0.05 0.73
N GLY A 198 -13.34 -0.35 1.70
CA GLY A 198 -13.05 -1.31 2.77
C GLY A 198 -12.75 -2.74 2.30
N TRP A 199 -13.07 -3.07 1.04
CA TRP A 199 -12.88 -4.40 0.47
C TRP A 199 -12.06 -4.38 -0.81
N THR A 200 -10.73 -4.43 -0.71
CA THR A 200 -9.81 -4.30 -1.86
C THR A 200 -9.38 -5.62 -2.50
N SER A 201 -9.73 -6.77 -1.93
CA SER A 201 -9.34 -8.08 -2.45
C SER A 201 -10.14 -8.50 -3.69
N SER A 202 -9.57 -9.24 -4.64
CA SER A 202 -10.28 -9.69 -5.84
C SER A 202 -11.57 -10.49 -5.55
N SER A 203 -11.64 -11.17 -4.40
CA SER A 203 -12.84 -11.86 -3.91
C SER A 203 -14.02 -10.94 -3.60
N SER A 204 -13.80 -9.64 -3.33
CA SER A 204 -14.87 -8.67 -3.06
C SER A 204 -15.52 -8.09 -4.30
N ARG A 205 -15.10 -8.47 -5.52
CA ARG A 205 -15.76 -8.03 -6.77
C ARG A 205 -17.27 -8.31 -6.78
N LYS A 206 -17.72 -9.39 -6.13
CA LYS A 206 -19.15 -9.72 -6.00
C LYS A 206 -19.90 -8.68 -5.18
N TYR A 207 -19.32 -8.26 -4.06
CA TYR A 207 -19.84 -7.19 -3.22
C TYR A 207 -19.97 -5.89 -4.02
N TRP A 208 -18.88 -5.46 -4.67
CA TRP A 208 -18.88 -4.26 -5.50
C TRP A 208 -19.87 -4.33 -6.66
N THR A 209 -20.04 -5.51 -7.28
CA THR A 209 -21.06 -5.70 -8.32
C THR A 209 -22.47 -5.44 -7.78
N GLN A 210 -22.80 -5.93 -6.57
CA GLN A 210 -24.09 -5.66 -5.94
C GLN A 210 -24.24 -4.18 -5.56
N LEU A 211 -23.17 -3.56 -5.04
CA LEU A 211 -23.17 -2.12 -4.73
C LEU A 211 -23.43 -1.29 -5.99
N PHE A 212 -22.77 -1.60 -7.11
CA PHE A 212 -22.99 -0.92 -8.39
C PHE A 212 -24.37 -1.19 -9.00
N GLN A 213 -24.97 -2.33 -8.71
CA GLN A 213 -26.36 -2.57 -9.10
C GLN A 213 -27.29 -1.64 -8.30
N ARG A 214 -27.08 -1.51 -6.98
CA ARG A 214 -27.82 -0.56 -6.15
C ARG A 214 -27.60 0.89 -6.57
N PHE A 215 -26.36 1.23 -6.92
CA PHE A 215 -25.98 2.52 -7.49
C PHE A 215 -26.87 2.91 -8.67
N GLN A 216 -27.06 1.99 -9.63
CA GLN A 216 -27.88 2.21 -10.84
C GLN A 216 -29.36 2.42 -10.53
N GLU A 217 -29.83 2.00 -9.36
CA GLU A 217 -31.22 2.11 -8.92
C GLU A 217 -31.49 3.41 -8.15
N GLN A 218 -30.45 4.20 -7.84
CA GLN A 218 -30.59 5.48 -7.11
C GLN A 218 -30.77 6.67 -8.05
N THR A 219 -31.56 7.66 -7.62
CA THR A 219 -31.74 8.92 -8.34
C THR A 219 -31.20 10.15 -7.61
N ASP A 220 -30.61 9.99 -6.42
CA ASP A 220 -30.03 11.09 -5.66
C ASP A 220 -28.86 11.77 -6.42
N PRO A 221 -28.95 13.08 -6.74
CA PRO A 221 -27.89 13.84 -7.41
C PRO A 221 -26.54 13.83 -6.69
N ILE A 222 -26.48 13.58 -5.37
CA ILE A 222 -25.21 13.54 -4.62
C ILE A 222 -24.23 12.49 -5.17
N LEU A 223 -24.73 11.43 -5.82
CA LEU A 223 -23.90 10.41 -6.46
C LEU A 223 -23.08 10.95 -7.64
N GLN A 224 -23.35 12.16 -8.13
CA GLN A 224 -22.51 12.81 -9.15
C GLN A 224 -21.10 13.11 -8.62
N GLN A 225 -20.93 13.29 -7.30
CA GLN A 225 -19.63 13.50 -6.66
C GLN A 225 -18.64 12.35 -6.91
N VAL A 226 -19.14 11.15 -7.26
CA VAL A 226 -18.32 9.99 -7.61
C VAL A 226 -17.43 10.24 -8.83
N GLN A 227 -17.78 11.19 -9.71
CA GLN A 227 -16.95 11.57 -10.86
C GLN A 227 -15.63 12.23 -10.47
N GLU A 228 -15.60 12.87 -9.29
CA GLU A 228 -14.47 13.64 -8.80
C GLU A 228 -13.55 12.80 -7.90
N MET A 229 -13.96 11.57 -7.56
CA MET A 229 -13.20 10.68 -6.69
C MET A 229 -12.04 9.99 -7.42
N ASP A 230 -10.86 9.98 -6.81
CA ASP A 230 -9.70 9.20 -7.28
C ASP A 230 -9.63 7.84 -6.57
N PHE A 231 -9.74 6.75 -7.34
CA PHE A 231 -9.80 5.37 -6.84
C PHE A 231 -8.46 4.62 -6.93
N ARG A 232 -7.50 5.09 -7.75
CA ARG A 232 -6.20 4.39 -7.98
C ARG A 232 -5.33 4.24 -6.73
N PRO A 233 -5.22 5.24 -5.82
CA PRO A 233 -4.23 5.18 -4.73
C PRO A 233 -4.57 4.15 -3.64
N LYS A 234 -5.81 3.66 -3.60
CA LYS A 234 -6.36 2.98 -2.42
C LYS A 234 -6.61 1.48 -2.60
N ALA A 235 -6.55 0.98 -3.84
CA ALA A 235 -6.80 -0.43 -4.15
C ALA A 235 -5.59 -1.05 -4.87
N GLY A 236 -5.27 -2.31 -4.59
CA GLY A 236 -4.26 -3.03 -5.38
C GLY A 236 -4.65 -3.05 -6.86
N LYS A 237 -3.66 -3.05 -7.78
CA LYS A 237 -3.83 -2.86 -9.24
C LYS A 237 -5.08 -3.53 -9.82
N SER A 238 -5.27 -4.83 -9.54
CA SER A 238 -6.38 -5.62 -10.10
C SER A 238 -7.78 -5.18 -9.62
N MET A 239 -7.90 -4.61 -8.42
CA MET A 239 -9.16 -4.05 -7.93
C MET A 239 -9.32 -2.59 -8.36
N GLY A 240 -8.23 -1.81 -8.37
CA GLY A 240 -8.22 -0.47 -8.94
C GLY A 240 -8.77 -0.45 -10.37
N ASP A 241 -8.17 -1.26 -11.26
CA ASP A 241 -8.60 -1.40 -12.65
C ASP A 241 -10.09 -1.81 -12.78
N TYR A 242 -10.56 -2.67 -11.87
CA TYR A 242 -11.96 -3.11 -11.84
C TYR A 242 -12.92 -1.97 -11.45
N LEU A 243 -12.57 -1.19 -10.42
CA LEU A 243 -13.40 -0.08 -9.96
C LEU A 243 -13.44 1.04 -11.01
N GLU A 244 -12.30 1.37 -11.64
CA GLU A 244 -12.22 2.35 -12.72
C GLU A 244 -13.08 1.99 -13.93
N ASP A 245 -13.17 0.70 -14.28
CA ASP A 245 -14.06 0.25 -15.37
C ASP A 245 -15.54 0.32 -14.98
N LYS A 246 -15.88 -0.02 -13.73
CA LYS A 246 -17.28 -0.22 -13.32
C LYS A 246 -17.99 1.02 -12.85
N ILE A 247 -17.29 1.95 -12.20
CA ILE A 247 -17.89 3.16 -11.63
C ILE A 247 -18.49 4.05 -12.74
N PRO A 248 -17.76 4.43 -13.81
CA PRO A 248 -18.34 5.23 -14.89
C PRO A 248 -19.54 4.54 -15.56
N LYS A 249 -19.49 3.20 -15.70
CA LYS A 249 -20.59 2.41 -16.27
C LYS A 249 -21.83 2.40 -15.37
N ALA A 250 -21.65 2.31 -14.05
CA ALA A 250 -22.75 2.40 -13.10
C ALA A 250 -23.36 3.80 -13.12
N LEU A 251 -22.53 4.84 -13.10
CA LEU A 251 -22.97 6.23 -13.10
C LEU A 251 -23.70 6.63 -14.39
N SER A 252 -23.23 6.17 -15.55
CA SER A 252 -23.89 6.44 -16.84
C SER A 252 -25.32 5.90 -16.95
N LYS A 253 -25.70 4.98 -16.05
CA LYS A 253 -27.04 4.38 -15.99
C LYS A 253 -27.93 5.03 -14.93
N CYS A 254 -27.38 5.87 -14.05
CA CYS A 254 -28.17 6.65 -13.11
C CYS A 254 -28.94 7.72 -13.87
N SER A 255 -30.17 7.97 -13.43
CA SER A 255 -30.98 9.08 -13.90
C SER A 255 -31.15 10.04 -12.73
N PHE A 256 -30.47 11.19 -12.79
CA PHE A 256 -30.59 12.24 -11.79
C PHE A 256 -31.70 13.21 -12.21
N PRO A 257 -32.75 13.41 -11.40
CA PRO A 257 -33.77 14.39 -11.70
C PRO A 257 -33.18 15.80 -11.62
N GLN A 258 -33.73 16.73 -12.40
CA GLN A 258 -33.40 18.14 -12.21
C GLN A 258 -33.94 18.60 -10.85
N THR A 259 -33.06 19.10 -10.01
CA THR A 259 -33.43 19.69 -8.72
C THR A 259 -33.69 21.17 -8.89
N THR A 260 -34.73 21.68 -8.23
CA THR A 260 -34.99 23.11 -8.13
C THR A 260 -34.42 23.60 -6.79
N PRO A 261 -33.69 24.72 -6.71
CA PRO A 261 -33.31 25.30 -5.43
C PRO A 261 -34.52 25.48 -4.50
N LEU A 262 -34.34 25.26 -3.20
CA LEU A 262 -35.42 25.49 -2.23
C LEU A 262 -35.86 26.95 -2.27
N SER A 263 -37.17 27.19 -2.11
CA SER A 263 -37.67 28.53 -1.86
C SER A 263 -37.04 29.07 -0.56
N PRO A 264 -36.92 30.39 -0.38
CA PRO A 264 -36.41 30.96 0.87
C PRO A 264 -37.19 30.50 2.11
N LYS A 265 -38.51 30.27 1.96
CA LYS A 265 -39.36 29.77 3.03
C LYS A 265 -39.11 28.30 3.33
N ALA A 266 -38.96 27.44 2.32
CA ALA A 266 -38.57 26.05 2.51
C ALA A 266 -37.19 25.95 3.18
N GLN A 267 -36.22 26.77 2.77
CA GLN A 267 -34.90 26.82 3.38
C GLN A 267 -34.98 27.20 4.87
N ALA A 268 -35.73 28.25 5.21
CA ALA A 268 -35.93 28.66 6.60
C ALA A 268 -36.56 27.56 7.47
N LEU A 269 -37.44 26.73 6.91
CA LEU A 269 -38.00 25.57 7.60
C LEU A 269 -36.93 24.49 7.82
N VAL A 270 -36.09 24.19 6.81
CA VAL A 270 -34.97 23.26 6.99
C VAL A 270 -34.06 23.75 8.12
N ASP A 271 -33.62 25.00 8.09
CA ASP A 271 -32.71 25.58 9.10
C ASP A 271 -33.34 25.52 10.51
N GLY A 272 -34.65 25.80 10.62
CA GLY A 272 -35.40 25.70 11.87
C GLY A 272 -35.48 24.28 12.42
N ILE A 273 -35.75 23.30 11.57
CA ILE A 273 -35.80 21.88 11.95
C ILE A 273 -34.40 21.40 12.37
N GLN A 274 -33.34 21.78 11.63
CA GLN A 274 -31.97 21.42 11.98
C GLN A 274 -31.56 22.00 13.34
N THR A 275 -31.90 23.26 13.60
CA THR A 275 -31.67 23.90 14.91
C THR A 275 -32.39 23.13 16.03
N HIS A 276 -33.63 22.68 15.79
CA HIS A 276 -34.39 21.90 16.76
C HIS A 276 -33.77 20.51 16.98
N LEU A 277 -33.32 19.83 15.93
CA LEU A 277 -32.64 18.54 16.02
C LEU A 277 -31.31 18.65 16.75
N GLU A 278 -30.56 19.73 16.53
CA GLU A 278 -29.37 20.03 17.33
C GLU A 278 -29.76 20.16 18.81
N GLN A 279 -30.80 20.91 19.15
CA GLN A 279 -31.27 21.03 20.54
C GLN A 279 -31.67 19.67 21.16
N ILE A 280 -32.32 18.78 20.39
CA ILE A 280 -32.66 17.41 20.84
C ILE A 280 -31.39 16.56 20.99
N ALA A 281 -30.51 16.53 19.99
CA ALA A 281 -29.27 15.75 20.05
C ALA A 281 -28.34 16.24 21.18
N PHE A 282 -28.40 17.54 21.46
CA PHE A 282 -27.68 18.22 22.53
C PHE A 282 -28.45 18.28 23.84
N SER A 283 -29.61 17.61 24.00
CA SER A 283 -30.38 17.57 25.25
C SER A 283 -29.72 16.71 26.33
N HIS A 284 -28.40 16.81 26.48
CA HIS A 284 -27.84 17.02 27.80
C HIS A 284 -28.31 18.41 28.22
N SER A 285 -28.85 18.59 29.41
CA SER A 285 -29.24 19.93 29.87
C SER A 285 -28.08 20.94 29.65
N PRO A 286 -28.34 22.25 29.52
CA PRO A 286 -27.28 23.26 29.44
C PRO A 286 -26.20 23.09 30.52
N GLU A 287 -26.60 22.58 31.70
CA GLU A 287 -25.72 22.18 32.80
C GLU A 287 -24.81 20.99 32.43
N GLY A 288 -25.35 19.92 31.83
CA GLY A 288 -24.54 18.81 31.29
C GLY A 288 -23.49 19.26 30.27
N GLN A 289 -23.84 20.18 29.35
CA GLN A 289 -22.87 20.74 28.40
C GLN A 289 -21.77 21.56 29.09
N GLN A 290 -22.12 22.28 30.15
CA GLN A 290 -21.15 23.03 30.95
C GLN A 290 -20.16 22.08 31.65
N HIS A 291 -20.63 20.96 32.20
CA HIS A 291 -19.75 19.93 32.78
C HIS A 291 -18.81 19.32 31.75
N TRP A 292 -19.32 18.96 30.56
CA TRP A 292 -18.49 18.47 29.47
C TRP A 292 -17.42 19.49 29.03
N ARG A 293 -17.80 20.75 28.81
CA ARG A 293 -16.85 21.83 28.48
C ARG A 293 -15.77 21.99 29.54
N ALA A 294 -16.14 21.98 30.82
CA ALA A 294 -15.19 22.14 31.91
C ALA A 294 -14.14 21.02 31.91
N VAL A 295 -14.56 19.77 31.63
CA VAL A 295 -13.61 18.66 31.47
C VAL A 295 -12.69 18.87 30.27
N PHE A 296 -13.20 19.29 29.12
CA PHE A 296 -12.36 19.47 27.92
C PHE A 296 -11.40 20.67 28.02
N GLN A 297 -11.74 21.68 28.82
CA GLN A 297 -10.87 22.82 29.09
C GLN A 297 -9.73 22.48 30.06
N ALA A 298 -9.93 21.51 30.96
CA ALA A 298 -8.95 21.06 31.94
C ALA A 298 -8.99 19.53 32.08
N PRO A 299 -8.55 18.77 31.05
CA PRO A 299 -8.70 17.31 31.00
C PRO A 299 -7.90 16.58 32.10
N GLU A 300 -6.88 17.23 32.67
CA GLU A 300 -6.10 16.74 33.80
C GLU A 300 -6.75 17.03 35.16
N ASP A 301 -7.68 17.99 35.26
CA ASP A 301 -8.33 18.34 36.51
C ASP A 301 -9.40 17.30 36.87
N SER A 302 -9.30 16.80 38.10
CA SER A 302 -10.21 15.82 38.64
C SER A 302 -11.55 16.44 39.05
N ALA A 303 -11.60 17.72 39.44
CA ALA A 303 -12.83 18.34 39.94
C ALA A 303 -13.96 18.42 38.88
N PRO A 304 -13.72 18.87 37.64
CA PRO A 304 -14.75 18.87 36.57
C PRO A 304 -15.29 17.47 36.27
N LYS A 305 -14.44 16.44 36.34
CA LYS A 305 -14.82 15.05 36.08
C LYS A 305 -15.74 14.49 37.17
N ASP A 306 -15.54 14.89 38.43
CA ASP A 306 -16.43 14.49 39.53
C ASP A 306 -17.82 15.10 39.37
N ALA A 307 -17.86 16.40 39.02
CA ALA A 307 -19.12 17.11 38.77
C ALA A 307 -19.89 16.47 37.60
N LEU A 308 -19.19 16.12 36.52
CA LEU A 308 -19.80 15.40 35.40
C LEU A 308 -20.30 14.01 35.83
N ALA A 309 -19.53 13.25 36.60
CA ALA A 309 -19.94 11.92 37.04
C ALA A 309 -21.21 11.95 37.92
N ALA A 310 -21.29 12.93 38.83
CA ALA A 310 -22.47 13.14 39.67
C ALA A 310 -23.69 13.54 38.82
N TYR A 311 -23.51 14.45 37.86
CA TYR A 311 -24.57 14.84 36.93
C TYR A 311 -25.07 13.65 36.09
N LEU A 312 -24.16 12.87 35.48
CA LEU A 312 -24.50 11.70 34.67
C LEU A 312 -25.25 10.64 35.50
N GLN A 313 -24.82 10.41 36.75
CA GLN A 313 -25.53 9.49 37.64
C GLN A 313 -26.95 9.96 38.00
N GLN A 314 -27.18 11.28 38.11
CA GLN A 314 -28.53 11.83 38.33
C GLN A 314 -29.45 11.64 37.11
N GLN A 315 -28.87 11.48 35.92
CA GLN A 315 -29.60 11.19 34.67
C GLN A 315 -29.71 9.68 34.39
N ASP A 316 -29.33 8.82 35.34
CA ASP A 316 -29.23 7.36 35.16
C ASP A 316 -28.31 6.95 33.97
N ASP A 317 -27.33 7.78 33.61
CA ASP A 317 -26.35 7.47 32.57
C ASP A 317 -25.24 6.54 33.14
N PRO A 318 -25.01 5.36 32.54
CA PRO A 318 -24.04 4.36 33.01
C PRO A 318 -22.60 4.87 33.04
N ARG A 319 -22.26 5.92 32.27
CA ARG A 319 -20.93 6.55 32.29
C ARG A 319 -20.65 7.24 33.62
N GLY A 320 -21.67 7.71 34.33
CA GLY A 320 -21.53 8.26 35.69
C GLY A 320 -21.00 7.21 36.68
N GLU A 321 -21.58 6.01 36.67
CA GLU A 321 -21.09 4.85 37.45
C GLU A 321 -19.64 4.51 37.05
N PHE A 322 -19.36 4.45 35.75
CA PHE A 322 -18.04 4.11 35.22
C PHE A 322 -16.94 5.07 35.69
N ILE A 323 -17.17 6.40 35.61
CA ILE A 323 -16.22 7.41 36.10
C ILE A 323 -15.96 7.21 37.60
N GLN A 324 -17.01 7.05 38.42
CA GLN A 324 -16.84 6.87 39.87
C GLN A 324 -16.05 5.61 40.22
N LEU A 325 -16.30 4.50 39.50
CA LEU A 325 -15.57 3.25 39.72
C LEU A 325 -14.08 3.40 39.40
N GLN A 326 -13.72 4.07 38.30
CA GLN A 326 -12.31 4.29 37.92
C GLN A 326 -11.57 5.20 38.90
N ARG A 327 -12.29 6.06 39.60
CA ARG A 327 -11.73 7.05 40.53
C ARG A 327 -11.64 6.59 41.98
N LYS A 328 -12.10 5.39 42.30
CA LYS A 328 -11.82 4.79 43.61
C LYS A 328 -10.31 4.60 43.76
N GLU A 329 -9.73 5.03 44.88
CA GLU A 329 -8.29 4.88 45.15
C GLU A 329 -7.82 3.41 45.01
N LYS A 330 -8.68 2.46 45.39
CA LYS A 330 -8.43 1.02 45.30
C LYS A 330 -9.69 0.30 44.81
N PRO A 331 -9.92 0.18 43.49
CA PRO A 331 -11.07 -0.56 42.98
C PRO A 331 -10.96 -2.04 43.34
N THR A 332 -12.04 -2.63 43.82
CA THR A 332 -12.11 -4.07 44.12
C THR A 332 -12.14 -4.89 42.83
N ALA A 333 -11.89 -6.20 42.91
CA ALA A 333 -12.03 -7.10 41.75
C ALA A 333 -13.45 -7.06 41.14
N LYS A 334 -14.48 -6.83 41.97
CA LYS A 334 -15.86 -6.64 41.51
C LYS A 334 -16.03 -5.32 40.75
N ASP A 335 -15.42 -4.24 41.23
CA ASP A 335 -15.43 -2.94 40.52
C ASP A 335 -14.72 -3.08 39.17
N VAL A 336 -13.56 -3.73 39.11
CA VAL A 336 -12.84 -3.98 37.84
C VAL A 336 -13.66 -4.81 36.86
N LYS A 337 -14.36 -5.84 37.34
CA LYS A 337 -15.28 -6.61 36.50
C LYS A 337 -16.43 -5.73 35.99
N ARG A 338 -17.07 -4.96 36.86
CA ARG A 338 -18.16 -4.05 36.49
C ARG A 338 -17.73 -2.98 35.50
N MET A 339 -16.52 -2.42 35.64
CA MET A 339 -15.94 -1.49 34.67
C MET A 339 -15.78 -2.13 33.29
N LYS A 340 -15.27 -3.37 33.22
CA LYS A 340 -15.17 -4.11 31.96
C LYS A 340 -16.53 -4.41 31.34
N ASP A 341 -17.51 -4.78 32.17
CA ASP A 341 -18.88 -5.05 31.70
C ASP A 341 -19.52 -3.76 31.14
N LEU A 342 -19.41 -2.63 31.86
CA LEU A 342 -19.90 -1.32 31.41
C LEU A 342 -19.22 -0.85 30.13
N GLN A 343 -17.88 -0.94 30.04
CA GLN A 343 -17.17 -0.60 28.82
C GLN A 343 -17.63 -1.49 27.67
N LYS A 344 -17.72 -2.81 27.85
CA LYS A 344 -18.17 -3.72 26.80
C LYS A 344 -19.60 -3.41 26.31
N GLU A 345 -20.51 -3.08 27.23
CA GLU A 345 -21.92 -2.81 26.94
C GLU A 345 -22.13 -1.45 26.26
N HIS A 346 -21.42 -0.41 26.71
CA HIS A 346 -21.64 0.98 26.28
C HIS A 346 -20.52 1.57 25.42
N ARG A 347 -19.50 0.79 25.01
CA ARG A 347 -18.34 1.26 24.22
C ARG A 347 -18.76 2.06 22.99
N GLU A 348 -19.63 1.52 22.15
CA GLU A 348 -20.03 2.18 20.90
C GLU A 348 -20.80 3.47 21.16
N GLU A 349 -21.64 3.48 22.19
CA GLU A 349 -22.39 4.67 22.63
C GLU A 349 -21.44 5.76 23.14
N TRP A 350 -20.46 5.41 23.96
CA TRP A 350 -19.51 6.37 24.54
C TRP A 350 -18.51 6.90 23.51
N LEU A 351 -18.05 6.07 22.58
CA LEU A 351 -17.14 6.48 21.50
C LEU A 351 -17.86 7.23 20.39
N GLN A 352 -19.18 7.04 20.26
CA GLN A 352 -20.00 7.63 19.22
C GLN A 352 -19.38 7.39 17.84
N GLN A 353 -19.09 8.46 17.12
CA GLN A 353 -18.55 8.42 15.76
C GLN A 353 -17.09 7.97 15.71
N LEU A 354 -16.38 7.99 16.84
CA LEU A 354 -15.01 7.45 16.91
C LEU A 354 -14.98 5.92 16.89
N ALA A 355 -16.08 5.24 17.24
CA ALA A 355 -16.08 3.79 17.42
C ALA A 355 -15.56 3.00 16.21
N PRO A 356 -15.94 3.32 14.95
CA PRO A 356 -15.45 2.58 13.78
C PRO A 356 -13.97 2.82 13.45
N ALA A 357 -13.38 3.91 13.96
CA ALA A 357 -12.00 4.28 13.69
C ALA A 357 -11.00 3.65 14.66
N LEU A 358 -11.49 3.17 15.81
CA LEU A 358 -10.67 2.61 16.87
C LEU A 358 -10.63 1.09 16.79
N LEU A 359 -9.41 0.54 16.76
CA LEU A 359 -9.16 -0.86 17.01
C LEU A 359 -9.46 -1.19 18.48
N ASP A 360 -9.72 -2.47 18.76
CA ASP A 360 -9.94 -2.94 20.12
C ASP A 360 -8.72 -2.66 21.01
N GLY A 361 -8.98 -2.39 22.29
CA GLY A 361 -7.95 -2.18 23.31
C GLY A 361 -7.79 -0.74 23.75
N GLU A 362 -8.78 0.12 23.50
CA GLU A 362 -8.80 1.46 24.07
C GLU A 362 -8.84 1.41 25.60
N ILE A 363 -8.06 2.30 26.23
CA ILE A 363 -8.00 2.42 27.69
C ILE A 363 -8.70 3.70 28.09
N TYR A 364 -9.62 3.57 29.05
CA TYR A 364 -10.26 4.69 29.70
C TYR A 364 -9.56 5.01 31.02
N LYS A 365 -9.37 6.30 31.29
CA LYS A 365 -8.89 6.82 32.58
C LYS A 365 -9.86 7.89 33.05
N ASP A 366 -10.28 7.79 34.31
CA ASP A 366 -11.32 8.65 34.92
C ASP A 366 -12.63 8.75 34.11
N GLY A 367 -12.95 7.71 33.31
CA GLY A 367 -14.11 7.60 32.43
C GLY A 367 -14.00 8.32 31.08
N PHE A 368 -12.78 8.71 30.68
CA PHE A 368 -12.49 9.32 29.39
C PHE A 368 -11.45 8.53 28.62
N LEU A 369 -11.47 8.68 27.31
CA LEU A 369 -10.58 7.98 26.40
C LEU A 369 -9.14 8.48 26.60
N HIS A 370 -8.22 7.58 26.94
CA HIS A 370 -6.83 7.91 27.31
C HIS A 370 -5.80 7.27 26.38
N ASP A 371 -5.88 5.96 26.16
CA ASP A 371 -5.09 5.25 25.14
C ASP A 371 -5.99 4.84 23.99
N VAL A 372 -5.54 5.11 22.76
CA VAL A 372 -6.26 4.73 21.54
C VAL A 372 -5.35 4.04 20.54
N ASN A 373 -5.94 3.16 19.73
CA ASN A 373 -5.29 2.56 18.58
C ASN A 373 -6.16 2.80 17.34
N PHE A 374 -5.72 3.67 16.44
CA PHE A 374 -6.42 3.99 15.20
C PHE A 374 -6.11 2.95 14.12
N GLY A 375 -7.17 2.43 13.50
CA GLY A 375 -7.06 1.52 12.36
C GLY A 375 -6.47 2.17 11.11
N GLN A 376 -6.25 1.40 10.03
CA GLN A 376 -5.82 1.99 8.74
C GLN A 376 -6.93 2.83 8.09
N ILE A 377 -8.19 2.56 8.42
CA ILE A 377 -9.38 3.08 7.76
C ILE A 377 -9.99 4.21 8.61
N THR A 378 -9.20 5.20 9.00
CA THR A 378 -9.68 6.32 9.84
C THR A 378 -9.85 7.62 9.06
N THR A 379 -9.63 7.58 7.75
CA THR A 379 -9.65 8.74 6.85
C THR A 379 -10.94 9.54 6.84
N PRO A 380 -12.15 8.94 6.80
CA PRO A 380 -13.38 9.73 6.74
C PRO A 380 -13.64 10.51 8.03
N LEU A 381 -13.40 9.87 9.19
CA LEU A 381 -13.72 10.45 10.49
C LEU A 381 -12.97 11.76 10.76
N PHE A 382 -11.65 11.77 10.54
CA PHE A 382 -10.84 12.96 10.79
C PHE A 382 -11.09 14.08 9.77
N ARG A 383 -11.60 13.75 8.57
CA ARG A 383 -12.02 14.74 7.58
C ARG A 383 -13.36 15.38 7.95
N GLU A 384 -14.34 14.56 8.33
CA GLU A 384 -15.69 15.04 8.63
C GLU A 384 -15.77 15.78 9.97
N LYS A 385 -15.04 15.32 10.99
CA LYS A 385 -15.08 15.87 12.35
C LYS A 385 -13.71 15.95 13.02
N PRO A 386 -12.84 16.86 12.56
CA PRO A 386 -11.50 17.06 13.13
C PRO A 386 -11.51 17.55 14.60
N ASN A 387 -12.66 17.93 15.15
CA ASN A 387 -12.79 18.52 16.49
C ASN A 387 -13.71 17.70 17.42
N HIS A 388 -13.70 16.37 17.30
CA HIS A 388 -14.52 15.54 18.17
C HIS A 388 -14.09 15.70 19.65
N PRO A 389 -15.01 16.02 20.58
CA PRO A 389 -14.61 16.42 21.94
C PRO A 389 -13.81 15.38 22.73
N LEU A 390 -14.11 14.09 22.54
CA LEU A 390 -13.36 12.99 23.17
C LEU A 390 -11.88 12.91 22.77
N LEU A 391 -11.46 13.58 21.70
CA LEU A 391 -10.05 13.61 21.28
C LEU A 391 -9.19 14.48 22.21
N HIS A 392 -9.80 15.39 22.98
CA HIS A 392 -9.09 16.26 23.93
C HIS A 392 -8.52 15.52 25.15
N THR A 393 -8.97 14.30 25.43
CA THR A 393 -8.53 13.53 26.61
C THR A 393 -7.49 12.47 26.30
N ILE A 394 -7.14 12.28 25.02
CA ILE A 394 -6.20 11.25 24.58
C ILE A 394 -4.78 11.68 24.92
N GLU A 395 -4.10 10.89 25.75
CA GLU A 395 -2.68 11.10 26.10
C GLU A 395 -1.77 10.14 25.34
N ARG A 396 -2.25 8.94 24.97
CA ARG A 396 -1.45 7.92 24.26
C ARG A 396 -2.18 7.47 23.01
N MET A 397 -1.49 7.51 21.87
CA MET A 397 -2.07 7.20 20.58
C MET A 397 -1.19 6.22 19.81
N GLN A 398 -1.81 5.22 19.20
CA GLN A 398 -1.21 4.39 18.16
C GLN A 398 -1.95 4.60 16.85
N CYS A 399 -1.24 4.73 15.74
CA CYS A 399 -1.82 4.89 14.41
C CYS A 399 -0.91 4.32 13.33
N TYR A 400 -1.42 4.20 12.11
CA TYR A 400 -0.59 3.90 10.94
C TYR A 400 0.03 5.17 10.36
N LEU A 401 1.15 5.02 9.66
CA LEU A 401 1.85 6.13 8.98
C LEU A 401 0.93 6.89 8.03
N SER A 402 0.05 6.19 7.31
CA SER A 402 -0.95 6.78 6.42
C SER A 402 -1.92 7.75 7.11
N ASN A 403 -2.02 7.69 8.44
CA ASN A 403 -2.91 8.54 9.22
C ASN A 403 -2.22 9.80 9.76
N VAL A 404 -0.89 9.90 9.70
CA VAL A 404 -0.15 11.03 10.29
C VAL A 404 -0.56 12.37 9.66
N GLU A 405 -0.72 12.39 8.33
CA GLU A 405 -1.23 13.56 7.60
C GLU A 405 -2.63 14.00 8.05
N LEU A 406 -3.50 13.03 8.35
CA LEU A 406 -4.85 13.33 8.82
C LEU A 406 -4.80 13.93 10.23
N LEU A 407 -3.99 13.34 11.12
CA LEU A 407 -3.82 13.78 12.50
C LEU A 407 -3.27 15.21 12.60
N ALA A 408 -2.48 15.64 11.62
CA ALA A 408 -2.01 17.02 11.53
C ALA A 408 -3.16 18.05 11.44
N ASN A 409 -4.34 17.65 10.96
CA ASN A 409 -5.51 18.52 10.82
C ASN A 409 -6.48 18.45 12.02
N VAL A 410 -6.19 17.63 13.03
CA VAL A 410 -7.10 17.34 14.15
C VAL A 410 -6.74 18.21 15.35
N GLN A 411 -7.22 19.45 15.37
CA GLN A 411 -6.85 20.45 16.39
C GLN A 411 -7.22 20.04 17.83
N SER A 412 -8.16 19.11 18.00
CA SER A 412 -8.54 18.61 19.33
C SER A 412 -7.51 17.66 19.98
N LEU A 413 -6.56 17.11 19.22
CA LEU A 413 -5.48 16.29 19.77
C LEU A 413 -4.39 17.18 20.38
N THR A 414 -4.67 17.84 21.49
CA THR A 414 -3.67 18.72 22.13
C THR A 414 -2.89 18.04 23.25
N GLN A 415 -3.42 16.96 23.82
CA GLN A 415 -2.88 16.31 25.04
C GLN A 415 -2.02 15.07 24.77
N VAL A 416 -1.76 14.72 23.51
CA VAL A 416 -1.02 13.49 23.18
C VAL A 416 0.45 13.62 23.61
N ARG A 417 0.83 12.81 24.60
CA ARG A 417 2.19 12.71 25.15
C ARG A 417 2.95 11.51 24.61
N ALA A 418 2.26 10.47 24.16
CA ALA A 418 2.88 9.30 23.55
C ALA A 418 2.25 8.97 22.19
N LEU A 419 3.06 8.85 21.15
CA LEU A 419 2.64 8.48 19.81
C LEU A 419 3.36 7.22 19.35
N THR A 420 2.61 6.22 18.91
CA THR A 420 3.13 5.03 18.22
C THR A 420 2.71 5.06 16.76
N ILE A 421 3.66 5.13 15.83
CA ILE A 421 3.41 5.08 14.39
C ILE A 421 3.80 3.70 13.88
N GLN A 422 2.87 3.03 13.21
CA GLN A 422 3.07 1.73 12.57
C GLN A 422 3.20 1.90 11.05
N THR A 423 4.23 1.34 10.45
CA THR A 423 4.39 1.25 9.00
C THR A 423 4.15 -0.19 8.52
N PHE A 424 3.46 -0.31 7.40
CA PHE A 424 3.51 -1.49 6.55
C PHE A 424 4.35 -1.11 5.34
N GLY A 425 5.25 -1.99 4.91
CA GLY A 425 6.31 -1.66 3.95
C GLY A 425 5.88 -0.89 2.71
N GLY A 426 6.83 -0.16 2.13
CA GLY A 426 6.63 0.77 1.02
C GLY A 426 7.09 2.20 1.30
N LEU A 427 7.89 2.46 2.35
CA LEU A 427 8.42 3.81 2.62
C LEU A 427 9.22 4.38 1.43
N HIS A 428 9.78 3.52 0.58
CA HIS A 428 10.54 3.91 -0.60
C HIS A 428 9.69 4.54 -1.73
N ASP A 429 8.40 4.20 -1.83
CA ASP A 429 7.53 4.62 -2.94
C ASP A 429 6.67 5.83 -2.58
N THR A 430 6.55 6.13 -1.28
CA THR A 430 5.76 7.26 -0.83
C THR A 430 6.55 8.56 -0.96
N LYS A 431 6.09 9.46 -1.84
CA LYS A 431 6.44 10.90 -1.85
C LYS A 431 6.10 11.63 -0.54
N LEU A 432 5.69 10.91 0.51
CA LEU A 432 5.33 11.49 1.80
C LEU A 432 6.57 12.08 2.45
N ASP A 433 6.58 13.41 2.57
CA ASP A 433 7.49 14.12 3.45
C ASP A 433 7.03 13.92 4.91
N LEU A 434 7.46 12.81 5.51
CA LEU A 434 7.17 12.49 6.90
C LEU A 434 7.60 13.62 7.86
N GLN A 435 8.65 14.36 7.52
CA GLN A 435 9.13 15.46 8.34
C GLN A 435 8.11 16.60 8.38
N GLU A 436 7.56 17.00 7.22
CA GLU A 436 6.51 18.01 7.14
C GLU A 436 5.23 17.58 7.87
N GLN A 437 4.84 16.31 7.74
CA GLN A 437 3.64 15.80 8.40
C GLN A 437 3.78 15.77 9.93
N LEU A 438 4.93 15.34 10.44
CA LEU A 438 5.21 15.35 11.87
C LEU A 438 5.31 16.78 12.41
N ARG A 439 5.87 17.72 11.63
CA ARG A 439 5.90 19.15 11.96
C ARG A 439 4.50 19.75 12.06
N ALA A 440 3.54 19.24 11.30
CA ALA A 440 2.16 19.72 11.31
C ALA A 440 1.31 19.14 12.46
N LEU A 441 1.82 18.19 13.26
CA LEU A 441 1.06 17.64 14.40
C LEU A 441 0.78 18.73 15.46
N PRO A 442 -0.49 18.88 15.92
CA PRO A 442 -0.87 19.93 16.86
C PRO A 442 -0.30 19.72 18.28
N PHE A 443 0.05 18.47 18.63
CA PHE A 443 0.60 18.08 19.93
C PHE A 443 2.12 17.91 19.94
N ARG A 444 2.84 18.21 18.85
CA ARG A 444 4.30 17.95 18.76
C ARG A 444 5.12 18.54 19.90
N MET A 445 4.72 19.71 20.41
CA MET A 445 5.41 20.41 21.50
C MET A 445 5.21 19.76 22.87
N GLN A 446 4.26 18.83 23.00
CA GLN A 446 3.95 18.11 24.24
C GLN A 446 4.33 16.63 24.17
N LEU A 447 4.78 16.16 22.99
CA LEU A 447 5.10 14.76 22.78
C LEU A 447 6.35 14.39 23.56
N GLN A 448 6.21 13.43 24.49
CA GLN A 448 7.26 12.92 25.35
C GLN A 448 7.78 11.56 24.88
N GLU A 449 6.92 10.74 24.29
CA GLU A 449 7.29 9.43 23.75
C GLU A 449 6.90 9.31 22.27
N LEU A 450 7.84 8.87 21.43
CA LEU A 450 7.59 8.52 20.04
C LEU A 450 8.06 7.09 19.79
N HIS A 451 7.18 6.23 19.30
CA HIS A 451 7.47 4.84 19.01
C HIS A 451 7.23 4.58 17.53
N LEU A 452 8.29 4.32 16.76
CA LEU A 452 8.20 3.99 15.35
C LEU A 452 8.33 2.47 15.19
N ARG A 453 7.31 1.84 14.62
CA ARG A 453 7.26 0.39 14.42
C ARG A 453 7.15 0.09 12.94
N THR A 454 8.13 -0.61 12.37
CA THR A 454 8.07 -1.11 11.01
C THR A 454 7.88 -2.63 10.97
N SER A 455 7.05 -3.07 10.02
CA SER A 455 6.86 -4.48 9.67
C SER A 455 7.58 -4.87 8.37
N ALA A 456 8.23 -3.92 7.71
CA ALA A 456 8.89 -4.11 6.42
C ALA A 456 10.26 -4.78 6.56
N HIS A 457 10.85 -5.10 5.40
CA HIS A 457 12.22 -5.62 5.30
C HIS A 457 13.27 -4.58 5.74
N GLN A 458 14.44 -5.12 6.10
CA GLN A 458 15.57 -4.61 6.87
C GLN A 458 16.15 -3.21 6.53
N ASP A 459 15.69 -2.56 5.45
CA ASP A 459 16.25 -1.33 4.91
C ASP A 459 15.43 -0.07 5.21
N GLU A 460 14.18 -0.20 5.66
CA GLU A 460 13.32 0.98 5.84
C GLU A 460 13.69 1.79 7.08
N LEU A 461 14.19 1.13 8.13
CA LEU A 461 14.54 1.79 9.37
C LEU A 461 15.74 2.73 9.19
N SER A 462 16.76 2.28 8.45
CA SER A 462 17.97 3.08 8.15
C SER A 462 17.64 4.34 7.35
N VAL A 463 16.75 4.23 6.35
CA VAL A 463 16.26 5.39 5.58
C VAL A 463 15.51 6.38 6.47
N LEU A 464 14.67 5.88 7.37
CA LEU A 464 13.89 6.73 8.26
C LEU A 464 14.79 7.47 9.27
N ILE A 465 15.77 6.77 9.86
CA ILE A 465 16.80 7.37 10.72
C ILE A 465 17.57 8.46 9.96
N LYS A 466 18.12 8.13 8.79
CA LYS A 466 18.93 9.05 7.98
C LYS A 466 18.20 10.35 7.64
N ARG A 467 16.89 10.26 7.38
CA ARG A 467 16.05 11.42 7.05
C ARG A 467 15.66 12.26 8.26
N MET A 468 15.42 11.63 9.41
CA MET A 468 14.77 12.29 10.53
C MET A 468 15.69 12.64 11.69
N TRP A 469 16.84 11.96 11.84
CA TRP A 469 17.67 12.08 13.05
C TRP A 469 18.02 13.53 13.37
N GLY A 470 18.49 14.28 12.37
CA GLY A 470 18.88 15.68 12.52
C GLY A 470 17.75 16.67 12.80
N CYS A 471 16.49 16.24 12.88
CA CYS A 471 15.37 17.14 13.16
C CYS A 471 14.46 16.70 14.32
N PHE A 472 14.70 15.56 14.99
CA PHE A 472 13.82 15.12 16.08
C PHE A 472 13.77 16.10 17.24
N GLU A 473 14.91 16.67 17.65
CA GLU A 473 14.95 17.62 18.77
C GLU A 473 14.22 18.93 18.45
N ASP A 474 14.36 19.42 17.20
CA ASP A 474 13.65 20.60 16.72
C ASP A 474 12.14 20.35 16.58
N LEU A 475 11.75 19.16 16.13
CA LEU A 475 10.35 18.79 15.93
C LEU A 475 9.62 18.50 17.24
N PHE A 476 10.32 17.88 18.20
CA PHE A 476 9.75 17.38 19.46
C PHE A 476 10.65 17.76 20.66
N PRO A 477 10.64 19.02 21.09
CA PRO A 477 11.55 19.50 22.13
C PRO A 477 11.31 18.85 23.50
N GLN A 478 10.13 18.25 23.74
CA GLN A 478 9.81 17.54 24.99
C GLN A 478 10.02 16.02 24.89
N LEU A 479 10.54 15.50 23.76
CA LEU A 479 10.68 14.07 23.52
C LEU A 479 11.76 13.48 24.45
N THR A 480 11.36 12.68 25.43
CA THR A 480 12.26 12.02 26.37
C THR A 480 12.57 10.58 25.99
N LEU A 481 11.73 9.97 25.13
CA LEU A 481 11.89 8.59 24.66
C LEU A 481 11.53 8.47 23.17
N LEU A 482 12.49 8.03 22.36
CA LEU A 482 12.25 7.56 21.00
C LEU A 482 12.50 6.05 20.96
N THR A 483 11.49 5.25 20.60
CA THR A 483 11.67 3.82 20.36
C THR A 483 11.57 3.52 18.88
N LEU A 484 12.58 2.83 18.34
CA LEU A 484 12.56 2.26 17.00
C LEU A 484 12.43 0.75 17.12
N ARG A 485 11.42 0.18 16.46
CA ARG A 485 11.15 -1.26 16.48
C ARG A 485 11.00 -1.80 15.07
N GLU A 486 11.78 -2.81 14.75
CA GLU A 486 11.73 -3.54 13.49
C GLU A 486 11.78 -5.03 13.78
N SER A 487 10.70 -5.75 13.48
CA SER A 487 10.60 -7.20 13.75
C SER A 487 10.97 -7.55 15.21
N GLN A 488 12.20 -8.05 15.43
CA GLN A 488 12.77 -8.41 16.73
C GLN A 488 13.75 -7.37 17.31
N THR A 489 14.21 -6.40 16.53
CA THR A 489 15.10 -5.34 17.00
C THR A 489 14.30 -4.24 17.68
N ARG A 490 14.76 -3.81 18.87
CA ARG A 490 14.18 -2.69 19.61
C ARG A 490 15.27 -1.76 20.16
N LEU A 491 15.38 -0.58 19.55
CA LEU A 491 16.26 0.50 19.99
C LEU A 491 15.43 1.54 20.75
N ALA A 492 15.94 2.04 21.86
CA ALA A 492 15.32 3.12 22.62
C ALA A 492 16.35 4.22 22.87
N PHE A 493 16.03 5.45 22.50
CA PHE A 493 16.87 6.62 22.72
C PHE A 493 16.25 7.47 23.83
N THR A 494 17.07 7.87 24.79
CA THR A 494 16.71 8.76 25.89
C THR A 494 17.64 9.96 25.94
N ARG A 495 17.27 10.97 26.74
CA ARG A 495 18.09 12.17 26.90
C ARG A 495 19.31 11.93 27.80
N ASP A 496 20.43 12.54 27.42
CA ASP A 496 21.67 12.62 28.20
C ASP A 496 21.62 13.75 29.25
N GLU A 497 22.72 13.94 30.00
CA GLU A 497 22.82 15.03 30.99
C GLU A 497 22.79 16.44 30.36
N ALA A 498 23.10 16.55 29.07
CA ALA A 498 23.02 17.78 28.29
C ALA A 498 21.62 17.97 27.65
N ASP A 499 20.64 17.16 28.05
CA ASP A 499 19.27 17.14 27.55
C ASP A 499 19.16 16.84 26.05
N ARG A 500 20.11 16.07 25.47
CA ARG A 500 20.08 15.65 24.06
C ARG A 500 19.72 14.18 23.93
N LEU A 501 19.01 13.80 22.87
CA LEU A 501 18.50 12.43 22.66
C LEU A 501 19.60 11.46 22.16
N THR A 502 20.64 11.26 22.97
CA THR A 502 21.89 10.57 22.56
C THR A 502 22.21 9.31 23.37
N CYS A 503 21.39 8.95 24.38
CA CYS A 503 21.57 7.71 25.14
C CYS A 503 20.80 6.57 24.46
N LEU A 504 21.50 5.61 23.85
CA LEU A 504 20.90 4.45 23.19
C LEU A 504 20.82 3.24 24.13
N ARG A 505 19.65 2.60 24.18
CA ARG A 505 19.42 1.30 24.81
C ARG A 505 18.93 0.27 23.79
N ILE A 506 19.67 -0.83 23.65
CA ILE A 506 19.33 -1.96 22.79
C ILE A 506 18.54 -2.99 23.61
N ASN A 507 17.21 -2.98 23.49
CA ASN A 507 16.35 -3.85 24.31
C ASN A 507 16.22 -5.27 23.74
N SER A 508 16.41 -5.44 22.44
CA SER A 508 16.42 -6.74 21.77
C SER A 508 17.12 -6.61 20.42
N LEU A 509 17.86 -7.65 20.02
CA LEU A 509 18.54 -7.75 18.75
C LEU A 509 17.81 -8.78 17.87
N GLY A 510 17.42 -8.37 16.67
CA GLY A 510 17.00 -9.27 15.61
C GLY A 510 18.21 -9.70 14.77
N ASP A 511 18.10 -9.55 13.46
CA ASP A 511 19.22 -9.77 12.53
C ASP A 511 20.26 -8.64 12.70
N ILE A 512 21.50 -9.02 13.04
CA ILE A 512 22.63 -8.12 13.30
C ILE A 512 22.95 -7.24 12.07
N THR A 513 22.79 -7.79 10.86
CA THR A 513 23.08 -7.11 9.59
C THR A 513 22.24 -5.84 9.42
N SER A 514 20.98 -5.87 9.88
CA SER A 514 20.06 -4.74 9.81
C SER A 514 20.43 -3.64 10.80
N LEU A 515 20.94 -4.02 11.97
CA LEU A 515 21.42 -3.09 12.96
C LEU A 515 22.64 -2.35 12.47
N GLU A 516 23.64 -3.03 11.92
CA GLU A 516 24.83 -2.37 11.37
C GLU A 516 24.46 -1.30 10.35
N SER A 517 23.60 -1.63 9.38
CA SER A 517 23.11 -0.68 8.38
C SER A 517 22.39 0.53 9.00
N ALA A 518 21.59 0.29 10.03
CA ALA A 518 20.95 1.37 10.79
C ALA A 518 21.98 2.24 11.51
N PHE A 519 22.98 1.64 12.18
CA PHE A 519 24.05 2.36 12.89
C PHE A 519 24.89 3.24 11.96
N TRP A 520 25.23 2.75 10.77
CA TRP A 520 25.93 3.53 9.74
C TRP A 520 25.13 4.73 9.21
N SER A 521 23.81 4.74 9.43
CA SER A 521 22.93 5.83 9.00
C SER A 521 22.81 6.97 10.03
N PHE A 522 23.30 6.77 11.26
CA PHE A 522 23.38 7.84 12.25
C PHE A 522 24.59 8.72 11.99
N PRO A 523 24.51 10.04 12.27
CA PRO A 523 25.69 10.88 12.28
C PRO A 523 26.68 10.40 13.35
N SER A 524 27.96 10.74 13.18
CA SER A 524 29.04 10.26 14.04
C SER A 524 28.93 10.76 15.49
N ASP A 525 28.12 11.77 15.76
CA ASP A 525 27.91 12.35 17.08
C ASP A 525 26.56 11.97 17.71
N ALA A 526 25.87 10.98 17.13
CA ALA A 526 24.52 10.60 17.54
C ALA A 526 24.45 10.05 18.96
N PHE A 527 25.51 9.40 19.46
CA PHE A 527 25.46 8.70 20.74
C PHE A 527 26.50 9.22 21.75
N THR A 528 26.05 9.39 22.99
CA THR A 528 26.92 9.62 24.15
C THR A 528 27.05 8.38 25.03
N GLN A 529 26.03 7.52 25.03
CA GLN A 529 26.01 6.30 25.81
C GLN A 529 25.26 5.19 25.07
N VAL A 530 25.77 3.95 25.16
CA VAL A 530 25.09 2.75 24.67
C VAL A 530 24.91 1.76 25.81
N THR A 531 23.73 1.20 25.97
CA THR A 531 23.41 0.22 27.01
C THR A 531 22.67 -0.98 26.43
N LEU A 532 22.98 -2.19 26.91
CA LEU A 532 22.21 -3.38 26.57
C LEU A 532 21.04 -3.61 27.53
N GLY A 533 19.91 -4.04 26.98
CA GLY A 533 18.78 -4.55 27.75
C GLY A 533 19.13 -5.85 28.49
N GLU A 534 18.36 -6.17 29.51
CA GLU A 534 18.55 -7.40 30.27
C GLU A 534 18.40 -8.63 29.36
N GLY A 535 19.39 -9.53 29.36
CA GLY A 535 19.39 -10.73 28.54
C GLY A 535 19.79 -10.55 27.07
N VAL A 536 20.21 -9.35 26.66
CA VAL A 536 20.79 -9.10 25.34
C VAL A 536 22.30 -9.35 25.41
N GLU A 537 22.81 -10.28 24.60
CA GLU A 537 24.25 -10.50 24.44
C GLU A 537 24.85 -9.44 23.51
N TRP A 538 26.11 -9.06 23.77
CA TRP A 538 26.80 -8.06 22.95
C TRP A 538 27.20 -8.66 21.59
N PRO A 539 26.74 -8.07 20.47
CA PRO A 539 27.18 -8.49 19.13
C PRO A 539 28.54 -7.85 18.82
N GLN A 540 29.58 -8.67 18.65
CA GLN A 540 30.94 -8.19 18.36
C GLN A 540 31.03 -7.42 17.04
N GLU A 541 30.11 -7.70 16.13
CA GLU A 541 29.99 -7.08 14.82
C GLU A 541 29.74 -5.55 14.94
N LEU A 542 29.06 -5.10 16.01
CA LEU A 542 28.81 -3.67 16.22
C LEU A 542 30.04 -2.87 16.69
N ASP A 543 31.14 -3.52 17.07
CA ASP A 543 32.33 -2.83 17.59
C ASP A 543 32.89 -1.83 16.56
N GLY A 544 32.95 -2.24 15.29
CA GLY A 544 33.46 -1.38 14.21
C GLY A 544 32.59 -0.16 13.95
N THR A 545 31.27 -0.30 13.97
CA THR A 545 30.35 0.82 13.73
C THR A 545 30.25 1.75 14.94
N LEU A 546 30.29 1.22 16.17
CA LEU A 546 30.29 2.07 17.36
C LEU A 546 31.63 2.81 17.54
N ALA A 547 32.74 2.28 17.04
CA ALA A 547 34.02 2.97 17.02
C ALA A 547 34.02 4.25 16.16
N THR A 548 33.06 4.41 15.23
CA THR A 548 32.93 5.65 14.46
C THR A 548 32.18 6.76 15.21
N GLN A 549 31.68 6.49 16.42
CA GLN A 549 30.89 7.45 17.20
C GLN A 549 31.79 8.36 18.04
N THR A 550 31.95 9.61 17.62
CA THR A 550 32.93 10.56 18.15
C THR A 550 32.61 11.08 19.55
N HIS A 551 31.36 10.93 20.01
CA HIS A 551 30.91 11.38 21.34
C HIS A 551 30.60 10.24 22.30
N LEU A 552 30.84 8.99 21.93
CA LEU A 552 30.53 7.84 22.78
C LEU A 552 31.43 7.82 24.02
N GLN A 553 30.84 8.01 25.19
CA GLN A 553 31.55 8.09 26.48
C GLN A 553 31.49 6.78 27.25
N THR A 554 30.37 6.06 27.18
CA THR A 554 30.16 4.84 27.96
C THR A 554 29.40 3.78 27.17
N ILE A 555 29.80 2.52 27.39
CA ILE A 555 29.08 1.34 26.90
C ILE A 555 28.85 0.41 28.09
N GLN A 556 27.61 0.27 28.55
CA GLN A 556 27.27 -0.63 29.66
C GLN A 556 26.83 -2.00 29.14
N GLY A 557 27.41 -3.07 29.70
CA GLY A 557 27.21 -4.45 29.26
C GLY A 557 28.27 -4.98 28.30
N PHE A 558 29.28 -4.16 27.97
CA PHE A 558 30.39 -4.55 27.11
C PHE A 558 31.58 -5.09 27.94
N PRO A 559 32.21 -6.21 27.53
CA PRO A 559 33.29 -6.84 28.29
C PRO A 559 34.64 -6.10 28.25
N HIS A 560 34.82 -5.11 27.36
CA HIS A 560 36.08 -4.38 27.20
C HIS A 560 35.91 -2.88 27.52
N PRO A 561 36.84 -2.22 28.23
CA PRO A 561 36.83 -0.77 28.36
C PRO A 561 36.98 -0.10 26.98
N ILE A 562 36.23 0.99 26.73
CA ILE A 562 36.36 1.81 25.49
C ILE A 562 37.81 2.26 25.27
N GLU A 563 38.55 2.50 26.37
CA GLU A 563 39.97 2.88 26.37
C GLU A 563 40.88 1.81 25.73
N GLN A 564 40.41 0.57 25.59
CA GLN A 564 41.11 -0.52 24.90
C GLN A 564 40.80 -0.58 23.39
N TRP A 565 39.94 0.31 22.87
CA TRP A 565 39.82 0.53 21.43
C TRP A 565 41.01 1.33 20.94
N THR A 566 42.20 0.72 20.97
CA THR A 566 43.32 1.18 20.17
C THR A 566 43.02 0.86 18.72
N LEU A 567 42.60 1.86 17.95
CA LEU A 567 42.94 1.86 16.53
C LEU A 567 44.46 1.60 16.46
N PRO A 568 44.93 0.61 15.69
CA PRO A 568 46.34 0.23 15.68
C PRO A 568 47.24 1.48 15.57
N GLU A 569 48.23 1.62 16.46
CA GLU A 569 49.09 2.83 16.55
C GLU A 569 49.86 3.16 15.25
N GLU A 570 49.91 2.24 14.29
CA GLU A 570 50.45 2.46 12.93
C GLU A 570 49.49 3.21 11.99
N CYS A 571 48.32 3.62 12.48
CA CYS A 571 47.35 4.43 11.74
C CYS A 571 47.21 5.81 12.39
N THR A 572 48.16 6.71 12.08
CA THR A 572 47.97 8.11 12.45
C THR A 572 46.77 8.69 11.68
N ARG A 573 45.92 9.46 12.37
CA ARG A 573 44.71 10.10 11.78
C ARG A 573 44.98 10.95 10.53
N SER A 574 46.24 11.37 10.29
CA SER A 574 46.66 12.10 9.08
C SER A 574 46.98 11.20 7.89
N GLU A 575 47.32 9.93 8.11
CA GLU A 575 47.66 8.96 7.05
C GLU A 575 46.46 8.10 6.61
N LEU A 576 45.39 8.08 7.43
CA LEU A 576 44.11 7.44 7.08
C LEU A 576 43.14 8.37 6.33
N ALA A 577 43.41 9.67 6.26
CA ALA A 577 42.60 10.60 5.48
C ALA A 577 42.45 10.23 3.98
N PRO A 578 43.41 9.55 3.32
CA PRO A 578 43.25 9.07 1.94
C PRO A 578 42.86 7.59 1.79
N LEU A 579 42.73 6.79 2.86
CA LEU A 579 42.57 5.32 2.78
C LEU A 579 41.32 4.80 3.51
N THR A 580 40.15 5.36 3.20
CA THR A 580 38.89 5.10 3.91
C THR A 580 38.00 4.00 3.33
N SER A 581 38.48 3.11 2.46
CA SER A 581 37.64 1.96 2.05
C SER A 581 38.42 0.71 1.63
N ALA A 582 37.81 -0.46 1.83
CA ALA A 582 38.25 -1.77 1.33
C ALA A 582 38.60 -1.77 -0.18
N ARG A 583 38.11 -0.76 -0.92
CA ARG A 583 38.44 -0.40 -2.31
C ARG A 583 39.94 -0.25 -2.57
N SER A 584 40.68 0.41 -1.68
CA SER A 584 42.10 0.78 -1.92
C SER A 584 43.06 -0.41 -1.78
N VAL A 585 42.71 -1.36 -0.90
CA VAL A 585 43.47 -2.61 -0.68
C VAL A 585 43.30 -3.58 -1.85
N LEU A 586 42.09 -3.67 -2.42
CA LEU A 586 41.80 -4.48 -3.61
C LEU A 586 42.41 -3.90 -4.90
N LEU A 587 42.42 -2.57 -5.06
CA LEU A 587 43.07 -1.93 -6.21
C LEU A 587 44.59 -2.20 -6.23
N HIS A 588 45.26 -2.10 -5.07
CA HIS A 588 46.72 -2.24 -5.02
C HIS A 588 47.20 -3.66 -5.33
N TRP A 589 46.41 -4.69 -4.99
CA TRP A 589 46.76 -6.09 -5.25
C TRP A 589 46.59 -6.51 -6.72
N TYR A 590 45.72 -5.82 -7.47
CA TYR A 590 45.38 -6.17 -8.87
C TYR A 590 46.07 -5.30 -9.94
N LEU A 591 46.58 -4.12 -9.61
CA LEU A 591 47.15 -3.16 -10.56
C LEU A 591 48.63 -3.40 -10.95
N GLU A 592 49.38 -4.28 -10.27
CA GLU A 592 50.83 -4.41 -10.50
C GLU A 592 51.27 -5.28 -11.71
N ARG A 593 50.38 -5.75 -12.61
CA ARG A 593 50.80 -6.56 -13.79
C ARG A 593 50.02 -6.24 -15.07
N PRO A 594 50.52 -5.32 -15.94
CA PRO A 594 49.76 -4.74 -17.07
C PRO A 594 49.60 -5.61 -18.34
N GLU A 595 50.25 -6.76 -18.46
CA GLU A 595 50.52 -7.37 -19.79
C GLU A 595 49.51 -8.42 -20.30
N ALA A 596 48.29 -8.58 -19.77
CA ALA A 596 47.43 -9.69 -20.22
C ALA A 596 45.92 -9.48 -20.06
N HIS A 597 45.24 -8.78 -21.00
CA HIS A 597 43.78 -8.67 -20.93
C HIS A 597 43.05 -8.43 -22.28
N GLN A 598 42.29 -9.41 -22.82
CA GLN A 598 41.51 -9.21 -24.07
C GLN A 598 40.07 -9.77 -24.16
N HIS A 599 39.50 -10.63 -23.28
CA HIS A 599 38.30 -11.41 -23.71
C HIS A 599 37.09 -11.62 -22.74
N ASP A 600 36.83 -10.79 -21.70
CA ASP A 600 35.54 -10.91 -20.96
C ASP A 600 35.01 -9.56 -20.37
N PRO A 601 33.92 -8.98 -20.93
CA PRO A 601 33.31 -7.76 -20.41
C PRO A 601 32.53 -7.97 -19.10
N ASN A 602 31.96 -9.16 -18.83
CA ASN A 602 31.14 -9.41 -17.63
C ASN A 602 31.97 -9.40 -16.34
N MET A 603 33.23 -9.85 -16.43
CA MET A 603 34.15 -9.83 -15.28
C MET A 603 34.78 -8.47 -15.05
N THR A 604 35.04 -7.72 -16.13
CA THR A 604 35.52 -6.33 -16.04
C THR A 604 34.49 -5.49 -15.29
N THR A 605 33.20 -5.64 -15.60
CA THR A 605 32.08 -5.02 -14.87
C THR A 605 31.99 -5.44 -13.40
N ALA A 606 32.21 -6.71 -13.04
CA ALA A 606 32.18 -7.15 -11.64
C ALA A 606 33.33 -6.58 -10.79
N LEU A 607 34.55 -6.45 -11.37
CA LEU A 607 35.66 -5.74 -10.74
C LEU A 607 35.37 -4.24 -10.63
N TRP A 608 34.78 -3.65 -11.66
CA TRP A 608 34.39 -2.24 -11.70
C TRP A 608 33.31 -1.93 -10.65
N LEU A 609 32.32 -2.82 -10.46
CA LEU A 609 31.31 -2.63 -9.42
C LEU A 609 31.89 -2.65 -8.01
N SER A 610 32.97 -3.38 -7.78
CA SER A 610 33.63 -3.43 -6.48
C SER A 610 34.31 -2.10 -6.10
N THR A 611 34.50 -1.18 -7.06
CA THR A 611 35.04 0.16 -6.81
C THR A 611 33.97 1.21 -6.54
N PHE A 612 32.68 0.91 -6.70
CA PHE A 612 31.60 1.85 -6.35
C PHE A 612 31.24 1.85 -4.87
N SER A 613 30.62 2.94 -4.42
CA SER A 613 29.92 2.98 -3.14
C SER A 613 28.82 1.90 -3.09
N GLU A 614 28.42 1.52 -1.89
CA GLU A 614 27.40 0.47 -1.70
C GLU A 614 26.04 0.88 -2.30
N GLU A 615 25.70 2.18 -2.27
CA GLU A 615 24.48 2.74 -2.88
C GLU A 615 24.50 2.61 -4.41
N GLU A 616 25.64 2.86 -5.04
CA GLU A 616 25.84 2.72 -6.49
C GLU A 616 25.85 1.26 -6.92
N ARG A 617 26.47 0.36 -6.13
CA ARG A 617 26.37 -1.10 -6.33
C ARG A 617 24.93 -1.58 -6.25
N ARG A 618 24.16 -1.08 -5.28
CA ARG A 618 22.76 -1.42 -5.11
C ARG A 618 21.90 -0.91 -6.27
N LYS A 619 22.06 0.35 -6.69
CA LYS A 619 21.40 0.88 -7.90
C LYS A 619 21.78 0.09 -9.15
N ALA A 620 23.02 -0.36 -9.24
CA ALA A 620 23.49 -1.18 -10.35
C ALA A 620 22.99 -2.64 -10.30
N ASN A 621 22.79 -3.23 -9.11
CA ASN A 621 22.39 -4.63 -8.92
C ASN A 621 20.87 -4.85 -8.90
N MET A 622 20.06 -3.83 -8.62
CA MET A 622 18.59 -3.96 -8.56
C MET A 622 17.89 -4.03 -9.93
N SER A 623 18.58 -3.72 -11.03
CA SER A 623 18.04 -3.92 -12.38
C SER A 623 18.17 -5.40 -12.80
N GLY A 624 17.13 -6.19 -12.54
CA GLY A 624 17.05 -7.60 -12.98
C GLY A 624 17.20 -7.71 -14.50
N GLY A 625 18.40 -8.07 -14.94
CA GLY A 625 18.81 -8.15 -16.35
C GLY A 625 19.88 -7.11 -16.68
N GLU A 626 21.13 -7.33 -16.24
CA GLU A 626 22.24 -6.38 -16.43
C GLU A 626 22.56 -6.20 -17.93
N ARG A 627 22.16 -5.07 -18.52
CA ARG A 627 22.54 -4.65 -19.88
C ARG A 627 23.68 -3.65 -19.80
N ARG A 628 24.91 -4.15 -19.89
CA ARG A 628 26.14 -3.36 -19.74
C ARG A 628 27.11 -3.67 -20.88
N ALA A 629 27.94 -2.70 -21.22
CA ALA A 629 29.04 -2.87 -22.15
C ALA A 629 30.28 -2.15 -21.63
N VAL A 630 31.46 -2.72 -21.88
CA VAL A 630 32.76 -2.10 -21.56
C VAL A 630 33.47 -1.82 -22.87
N SER A 631 34.06 -0.64 -23.00
CA SER A 631 34.78 -0.24 -24.20
C SER A 631 36.05 -1.07 -24.41
N PRO A 632 36.54 -1.26 -25.65
CA PRO A 632 37.74 -2.06 -25.93
C PRO A 632 38.98 -1.61 -25.15
N ASP A 633 39.14 -0.29 -24.95
CA ASP A 633 40.23 0.29 -24.17
C ASP A 633 39.98 0.22 -22.64
N ARG A 634 38.79 -0.24 -22.24
CA ARG A 634 38.32 -0.39 -20.85
C ARG A 634 38.22 0.93 -20.10
N ARG A 635 38.18 2.04 -20.82
CA ARG A 635 37.98 3.36 -20.26
C ARG A 635 36.52 3.57 -19.90
N TRP A 636 35.58 3.14 -20.75
CA TRP A 636 34.16 3.44 -20.58
C TRP A 636 33.37 2.21 -20.14
N LEU A 637 32.51 2.38 -19.12
CA LEU A 637 31.39 1.48 -18.87
C LEU A 637 30.10 2.17 -19.33
N ALA A 638 29.26 1.44 -20.05
CA ALA A 638 27.89 1.83 -20.34
C ALA A 638 26.91 0.90 -19.61
N GLN A 639 25.86 1.44 -19.00
CA GLN A 639 24.78 0.67 -18.36
C GLN A 639 23.42 1.32 -18.60
N PHE A 640 22.41 0.50 -18.87
CA PHE A 640 21.03 0.90 -18.68
C PHE A 640 20.57 0.66 -17.23
N SER A 641 20.05 1.70 -16.57
CA SER A 641 19.32 1.61 -15.30
C SER A 641 17.86 1.95 -15.55
N GLY A 642 16.99 0.96 -15.38
CA GLY A 642 15.54 1.11 -15.54
C GLY A 642 14.81 -0.04 -14.86
N HIS A 643 13.77 0.26 -14.08
CA HIS A 643 12.78 -0.74 -13.66
C HIS A 643 11.70 -0.86 -14.74
N TYR A 644 10.97 -1.99 -14.76
CA TYR A 644 9.86 -2.34 -15.68
C TYR A 644 8.71 -1.30 -15.81
N LYS A 645 8.84 -0.08 -15.25
CA LYS A 645 7.82 0.98 -15.24
C LYS A 645 8.41 2.40 -15.28
N SER A 646 9.72 2.56 -15.46
CA SER A 646 10.38 3.87 -15.46
C SER A 646 11.23 4.03 -16.72
N PRO A 647 11.39 5.25 -17.25
CA PRO A 647 12.28 5.49 -18.39
C PRO A 647 13.68 4.93 -18.11
N SER A 648 14.26 4.26 -19.11
CA SER A 648 15.60 3.68 -19.01
C SER A 648 16.64 4.79 -19.10
N HIS A 649 17.49 4.92 -18.09
CA HIS A 649 18.62 5.84 -18.11
C HIS A 649 19.85 5.12 -18.65
N LEU A 650 20.52 5.69 -19.66
CA LEU A 650 21.82 5.23 -20.08
C LEU A 650 22.87 6.01 -19.28
N THR A 651 23.65 5.31 -18.48
CA THR A 651 24.77 5.88 -17.77
C THR A 651 26.06 5.48 -18.46
N LEU A 652 26.90 6.46 -18.75
CA LEU A 652 28.30 6.28 -19.10
C LEU A 652 29.18 6.68 -17.93
N TRP A 653 30.20 5.90 -17.69
CA TRP A 653 31.22 6.24 -16.72
C TRP A 653 32.61 6.14 -17.34
N ASP A 654 33.45 7.12 -17.01
CA ASP A 654 34.87 7.15 -17.36
C ASP A 654 35.70 6.55 -16.21
N ARG A 655 36.52 5.53 -16.50
CA ARG A 655 37.40 4.91 -15.52
C ARG A 655 38.60 5.78 -15.17
N GLU A 656 39.02 6.69 -16.05
CA GLU A 656 40.14 7.60 -15.77
C GLU A 656 39.72 8.79 -14.90
N ASP A 657 38.41 9.01 -14.76
CA ASP A 657 37.81 10.13 -14.04
C ASP A 657 36.61 9.59 -13.23
N ASP A 658 36.90 9.03 -12.04
CA ASP A 658 35.94 8.31 -11.18
C ASP A 658 34.68 9.14 -10.84
N ASP A 659 34.74 10.47 -10.95
CA ASP A 659 33.62 11.40 -10.70
C ASP A 659 32.83 11.74 -11.99
N ARG A 660 33.39 11.46 -13.18
CA ARG A 660 32.75 11.78 -14.45
C ARG A 660 31.74 10.71 -14.84
N ARG A 661 30.51 10.94 -14.38
CA ARG A 661 29.32 10.23 -14.79
C ARG A 661 28.50 11.10 -15.74
N GLU A 662 28.18 10.56 -16.90
CA GLU A 662 27.27 11.20 -17.83
C GLU A 662 25.99 10.37 -17.90
N GLU A 663 24.87 10.97 -17.49
CA GLU A 663 23.55 10.36 -17.57
C GLU A 663 22.79 10.89 -18.78
N PHE A 664 22.24 9.96 -19.56
CA PHE A 664 21.49 10.27 -20.75
C PHE A 664 20.10 9.66 -20.63
N PHE A 665 19.10 10.50 -20.86
CA PHE A 665 17.74 10.05 -21.02
C PHE A 665 17.59 9.45 -22.41
N VAL A 666 17.22 8.17 -22.45
CA VAL A 666 16.84 7.49 -23.68
C VAL A 666 15.34 7.30 -23.61
N ASP A 667 14.60 8.12 -24.33
CA ASP A 667 13.14 8.12 -24.31
C ASP A 667 12.56 6.72 -24.59
N ASP A 668 11.66 6.30 -23.71
CA ASP A 668 10.55 5.38 -23.95
C ASP A 668 10.87 3.97 -24.46
N ILE A 669 11.86 3.26 -23.89
CA ILE A 669 12.15 1.88 -24.34
C ILE A 669 12.55 0.95 -23.17
N GLU A 670 11.71 -0.06 -22.96
CA GLU A 670 12.03 -1.27 -22.21
C GLU A 670 13.03 -2.10 -23.03
N ASP A 671 14.05 -2.66 -22.38
CA ASP A 671 14.88 -3.75 -22.92
C ASP A 671 15.89 -3.44 -24.06
N ASN A 672 16.80 -2.46 -23.90
CA ASN A 672 17.91 -2.20 -24.84
C ASN A 672 19.19 -3.03 -24.59
N MET A 673 19.89 -3.52 -25.62
CA MET A 673 21.22 -4.14 -25.46
C MET A 673 22.33 -3.14 -25.82
N LEU A 674 23.50 -3.27 -25.18
CA LEU A 674 24.65 -2.40 -25.36
C LEU A 674 25.84 -3.21 -25.88
N ALA A 675 26.62 -2.63 -26.79
CA ALA A 675 27.89 -3.18 -27.22
C ALA A 675 28.83 -2.05 -27.64
N PHE A 676 30.12 -2.14 -27.32
CA PHE A 676 31.10 -1.19 -27.86
C PHE A 676 31.73 -1.73 -29.12
N GLY A 677 31.87 -0.87 -30.12
CA GLY A 677 32.64 -1.16 -31.32
C GLY A 677 34.14 -0.96 -31.11
N PRO A 678 34.98 -1.52 -31.99
CA PRO A 678 36.44 -1.36 -31.97
C PRO A 678 36.91 0.10 -32.12
N ASP A 679 36.04 0.98 -32.61
CA ASP A 679 36.27 2.42 -32.75
C ASP A 679 35.82 3.23 -31.51
N GLN A 680 35.54 2.56 -30.39
CA GLN A 680 34.98 3.15 -29.16
C GLN A 680 33.55 3.68 -29.30
N SER A 681 32.86 3.46 -30.42
CA SER A 681 31.45 3.85 -30.54
C SER A 681 30.56 2.90 -29.73
N LEU A 682 29.57 3.46 -29.02
CA LEU A 682 28.58 2.65 -28.31
C LEU A 682 27.42 2.32 -29.27
N TRP A 683 27.17 1.03 -29.45
CA TRP A 683 26.03 0.53 -30.20
C TRP A 683 24.88 0.22 -29.25
N ILE A 684 23.75 0.88 -29.50
CA ILE A 684 22.52 0.73 -28.73
C ILE A 684 21.51 0.01 -29.61
N ILE A 685 21.10 -1.18 -29.15
CA ILE A 685 20.06 -1.96 -29.81
C ILE A 685 18.74 -1.62 -29.13
N ARG A 686 17.87 -0.94 -29.87
CA ARG A 686 16.55 -0.52 -29.39
C ARG A 686 15.51 -1.60 -29.65
N LYS A 687 14.80 -2.02 -28.61
CA LYS A 687 13.65 -2.93 -28.71
C LYS A 687 12.37 -2.19 -29.11
N GLN A 688 12.42 -1.54 -30.26
CA GLN A 688 11.21 -1.10 -30.96
C GLN A 688 10.75 -2.19 -31.94
N THR A 689 9.58 -2.04 -32.55
CA THR A 689 9.07 -2.98 -33.57
C THR A 689 9.02 -2.25 -34.91
N PRO A 690 9.94 -2.53 -35.86
CA PRO A 690 11.06 -3.49 -35.79
C PRO A 690 12.23 -2.98 -34.93
N PRO A 691 13.08 -3.85 -34.37
CA PRO A 691 14.22 -3.42 -33.57
C PRO A 691 15.19 -2.63 -34.44
N THR A 692 15.85 -1.62 -33.86
CA THR A 692 16.82 -0.81 -34.61
C THR A 692 18.14 -0.76 -33.88
N LEU A 693 19.20 -0.78 -34.66
CA LEU A 693 20.55 -0.60 -34.17
C LEU A 693 20.99 0.85 -34.40
N GLN A 694 21.42 1.52 -33.33
CA GLN A 694 21.94 2.88 -33.40
C GLN A 694 23.39 2.92 -32.93
N ARG A 695 24.22 3.66 -33.65
CA ARG A 695 25.60 3.93 -33.26
C ARG A 695 25.68 5.28 -32.57
N TRP A 696 26.39 5.33 -31.46
CA TRP A 696 26.57 6.54 -30.67
C TRP A 696 28.05 6.85 -30.53
N CYS A 697 28.44 8.07 -30.91
CA CYS A 697 29.80 8.53 -30.75
C CYS A 697 30.00 9.07 -29.34
N LEU A 698 30.93 8.47 -28.59
CA LEU A 698 31.26 8.96 -27.25
C LEU A 698 31.88 10.37 -27.29
N SER A 699 32.69 10.69 -28.30
CA SER A 699 33.42 11.97 -28.34
C SER A 699 32.54 13.17 -28.70
N THR A 700 31.49 12.97 -29.50
CA THR A 700 30.56 14.03 -29.87
C THR A 700 29.26 14.00 -29.07
N HIS A 701 29.04 12.96 -28.27
CA HIS A 701 27.78 12.68 -27.58
C HIS A 701 26.56 12.69 -28.51
N THR A 702 26.74 12.35 -29.80
CA THR A 702 25.66 12.34 -30.80
C THR A 702 25.53 10.99 -31.51
N PHE A 703 24.29 10.61 -31.81
CA PHE A 703 24.02 9.46 -32.66
C PHE A 703 24.61 9.67 -34.06
N ILE A 704 25.31 8.66 -34.56
CA ILE A 704 25.88 8.66 -35.91
C ILE A 704 24.93 7.87 -36.82
N GLY A 705 24.31 8.58 -37.77
CA GLY A 705 23.49 7.99 -38.83
C GLY A 705 22.03 7.71 -38.45
N GLU A 706 21.24 7.33 -39.45
CA GLU A 706 19.90 6.77 -39.24
C GLU A 706 20.03 5.36 -38.65
N GLY A 707 19.15 4.99 -37.71
CA GLY A 707 19.20 3.67 -37.09
C GLY A 707 19.03 2.58 -38.15
N VAL A 708 19.91 1.58 -38.14
CA VAL A 708 19.83 0.43 -39.05
C VAL A 708 18.66 -0.44 -38.58
N PRO A 709 17.57 -0.57 -39.36
CA PRO A 709 16.49 -1.47 -38.99
C PRO A 709 16.99 -2.92 -39.03
N LEU A 710 16.78 -3.63 -37.94
CA LEU A 710 16.99 -5.07 -37.86
C LEU A 710 15.66 -5.71 -38.27
N ASP A 711 15.43 -5.84 -39.57
CA ASP A 711 14.20 -6.42 -40.13
C ASP A 711 14.49 -7.80 -40.71
N PRO A 712 14.25 -8.90 -39.98
CA PRO A 712 14.50 -10.24 -40.52
C PRO A 712 13.24 -10.87 -41.16
N SER A 713 12.02 -10.42 -40.81
CA SER A 713 10.75 -10.88 -41.39
C SER A 713 9.53 -10.13 -40.81
N GLU A 714 8.41 -10.08 -41.54
CA GLU A 714 7.11 -9.49 -41.14
C GLU A 714 6.47 -10.11 -39.86
N VAL A 715 7.14 -11.06 -39.21
CA VAL A 715 6.61 -11.78 -38.05
C VAL A 715 6.79 -10.92 -36.80
N GLY A 716 5.72 -10.20 -36.42
CA GLY A 716 5.70 -9.32 -35.25
C GLY A 716 6.18 -10.01 -33.96
N GLY A 717 7.08 -9.35 -33.23
CA GLY A 717 7.56 -9.80 -31.91
C GLY A 717 9.05 -10.15 -31.81
N SER A 718 9.86 -9.91 -32.83
CA SER A 718 11.30 -10.20 -32.78
C SER A 718 12.08 -9.16 -31.94
N TYR A 719 12.91 -9.63 -31.00
CA TYR A 719 13.85 -8.81 -30.23
C TYR A 719 15.21 -9.50 -30.17
N VAL A 720 16.28 -8.71 -29.98
CA VAL A 720 17.65 -9.23 -29.88
C VAL A 720 17.87 -9.84 -28.49
N ASN A 721 18.37 -11.08 -28.45
CA ASN A 721 18.68 -11.84 -27.23
C ASN A 721 20.17 -12.02 -26.98
N GLY A 722 20.99 -11.95 -28.02
CA GLY A 722 22.44 -12.11 -27.92
C GLY A 722 23.16 -11.10 -28.79
N VAL A 723 24.28 -10.58 -28.29
CA VAL A 723 25.11 -9.61 -29.00
C VAL A 723 26.57 -9.98 -28.78
N TYR A 724 27.35 -9.99 -29.85
CA TYR A 724 28.78 -10.20 -29.79
C TYR A 724 29.51 -9.26 -30.76
N VAL A 725 30.60 -8.65 -30.31
CA VAL A 725 31.46 -7.81 -31.15
C VAL A 725 32.77 -8.55 -31.39
N ASP A 726 33.05 -8.83 -32.65
CA ASP A 726 34.37 -9.26 -33.11
C ASP A 726 35.16 -8.01 -33.48
N GLU A 727 35.92 -7.52 -32.50
CA GLU A 727 36.75 -6.32 -32.63
C GLU A 727 37.80 -6.47 -33.73
N THR A 728 38.31 -7.69 -33.94
CA THR A 728 39.37 -7.95 -34.92
C THR A 728 38.85 -7.83 -36.35
N ARG A 729 37.60 -8.25 -36.59
CA ARG A 729 36.96 -8.21 -37.91
C ARG A 729 36.04 -7.01 -38.12
N HIS A 730 35.89 -6.15 -37.11
CA HIS A 730 34.90 -5.04 -37.11
C HIS A 730 33.48 -5.53 -37.40
N MET A 731 33.09 -6.67 -36.82
CA MET A 731 31.78 -7.29 -37.02
C MET A 731 30.96 -7.30 -35.73
N LEU A 732 29.66 -7.02 -35.85
CA LEU A 732 28.67 -7.15 -34.78
C LEU A 732 27.73 -8.31 -35.11
N TYR A 733 27.70 -9.33 -34.27
CA TYR A 733 26.80 -10.47 -34.40
C TYR A 733 25.59 -10.28 -33.48
N LEU A 734 24.40 -10.47 -34.03
CA LEU A 734 23.12 -10.30 -33.33
C LEU A 734 22.33 -11.60 -33.43
N LEU A 735 21.87 -12.11 -32.29
CA LEU A 735 20.99 -13.27 -32.23
C LEU A 735 19.58 -12.79 -31.92
N MET A 736 18.68 -12.96 -32.89
CA MET A 736 17.26 -12.66 -32.74
C MET A 736 16.56 -13.76 -31.94
N PHE A 737 15.55 -13.40 -31.15
CA PHE A 737 14.71 -14.38 -30.44
C PHE A 737 14.03 -15.37 -31.39
N THR A 738 13.71 -14.92 -32.61
CA THR A 738 13.13 -15.72 -33.69
C THR A 738 14.12 -16.72 -34.31
N GLY A 739 15.40 -16.71 -33.89
CA GLY A 739 16.39 -17.72 -34.26
C GLY A 739 17.36 -17.28 -35.37
N GLU A 740 17.20 -16.08 -35.94
CA GLU A 740 18.15 -15.55 -36.92
C GLU A 740 19.46 -15.12 -36.25
N LEU A 741 20.58 -15.57 -36.81
CA LEU A 741 21.91 -15.06 -36.49
C LEU A 741 22.31 -14.06 -37.58
N LEU A 742 22.31 -12.78 -37.21
CA LEU A 742 22.68 -11.68 -38.09
C LEU A 742 24.14 -11.29 -37.86
N ARG A 743 24.80 -10.83 -38.93
CA ARG A 743 26.12 -10.22 -38.92
C ARG A 743 26.01 -8.82 -39.53
N LEU A 744 26.49 -7.83 -38.80
CA LEU A 744 26.62 -6.47 -39.27
C LEU A 744 28.10 -6.12 -39.41
N ASP A 745 28.50 -5.67 -40.59
CA ASP A 745 29.77 -4.98 -40.78
C ASP A 745 29.65 -3.56 -40.22
N MET A 746 30.41 -3.28 -39.16
CA MET A 746 30.33 -2.02 -38.42
C MET A 746 30.89 -0.83 -39.19
N GLN A 747 31.71 -1.07 -40.22
CA GLN A 747 32.27 -0.03 -41.08
C GLN A 747 31.31 0.35 -42.19
N SER A 748 30.73 -0.65 -42.88
CA SER A 748 29.80 -0.41 -43.99
C SER A 748 28.34 -0.27 -43.56
N ALA A 749 28.03 -0.60 -42.30
CA ALA A 749 26.66 -0.72 -41.78
C ALA A 749 25.78 -1.70 -42.58
N THR A 750 26.39 -2.68 -43.24
CA THR A 750 25.68 -3.71 -44.00
C THR A 750 25.31 -4.87 -43.09
N LEU A 751 24.04 -5.27 -43.13
CA LEU A 751 23.47 -6.34 -42.31
C LEU A 751 23.21 -7.58 -43.19
N GLU A 752 23.64 -8.74 -42.73
CA GLU A 752 23.50 -10.03 -43.39
C GLU A 752 22.94 -11.07 -42.43
N CYS A 753 21.95 -11.85 -42.85
CA CYS A 753 21.50 -13.01 -42.09
C CYS A 753 22.38 -14.22 -42.44
N LEU A 754 23.15 -14.73 -41.48
CA LEU A 754 24.07 -15.85 -41.70
C LEU A 754 23.33 -17.20 -41.70
N THR A 755 22.38 -17.36 -40.78
CA THR A 755 21.58 -18.60 -40.64
C THR A 755 20.32 -18.31 -39.82
N THR A 756 19.34 -19.21 -39.92
CA THR A 756 18.13 -19.20 -39.10
C THR A 756 17.99 -20.52 -38.38
N LEU A 757 17.86 -20.49 -37.05
CA LEU A 757 17.56 -21.66 -36.25
C LEU A 757 16.08 -22.06 -36.43
N PRO A 758 15.75 -23.36 -36.37
CA PRO A 758 14.36 -23.82 -36.46
C PRO A 758 13.53 -23.56 -35.18
N VAL A 759 14.12 -22.87 -34.20
CA VAL A 759 13.63 -22.70 -32.83
C VAL A 759 14.09 -21.35 -32.29
N SER A 760 13.40 -20.85 -31.26
CA SER A 760 13.70 -19.54 -30.69
C SER A 760 14.99 -19.56 -29.86
N ALA A 761 15.87 -18.59 -30.09
CA ALA A 761 17.20 -18.54 -29.51
C ALA A 761 17.30 -17.52 -28.35
N TYR A 762 18.08 -17.84 -27.33
CA TYR A 762 18.17 -17.07 -26.07
C TYR A 762 19.56 -16.57 -25.71
N ALA A 763 20.61 -17.26 -26.12
CA ALA A 763 21.98 -16.87 -25.78
C ALA A 763 22.91 -17.16 -26.95
N LEU A 764 23.83 -16.22 -27.17
CA LEU A 764 24.92 -16.32 -28.14
C LEU A 764 26.23 -16.32 -27.37
N LEU A 765 27.06 -17.36 -27.54
CA LEU A 765 28.34 -17.47 -26.87
C LEU A 765 29.48 -17.70 -27.89
N PRO A 766 30.39 -16.74 -28.06
CA PRO A 766 31.52 -16.87 -28.98
C PRO A 766 32.69 -17.64 -28.36
N SER A 767 33.42 -18.41 -29.17
CA SER A 767 34.71 -19.00 -28.76
C SER A 767 35.82 -17.95 -28.71
N SER A 768 36.88 -18.22 -27.96
CA SER A 768 38.06 -17.34 -27.87
C SER A 768 38.70 -17.03 -29.23
N SER A 769 38.70 -18.01 -30.15
CA SER A 769 39.20 -17.85 -31.52
C SER A 769 38.28 -17.04 -32.43
N GLY A 770 37.05 -16.73 -32.00
CA GLY A 770 36.02 -16.17 -32.86
C GLY A 770 35.68 -17.05 -34.06
N ARG A 771 35.95 -18.37 -34.00
CA ARG A 771 35.56 -19.33 -35.03
C ARG A 771 34.17 -19.90 -34.77
N TRP A 772 33.85 -20.19 -33.51
CA TRP A 772 32.64 -20.90 -33.15
C TRP A 772 31.66 -20.00 -32.42
N PHE A 773 30.38 -20.09 -32.75
CA PHE A 773 29.30 -19.55 -31.90
C PHE A 773 28.44 -20.69 -31.38
N LEU A 774 28.33 -20.78 -30.06
CA LEU A 774 27.41 -21.69 -29.40
C LEU A 774 26.12 -20.93 -29.08
N ILE A 775 25.01 -21.43 -29.61
CA ILE A 775 23.70 -20.80 -29.53
C ILE A 775 22.80 -21.69 -28.69
N LYS A 776 22.25 -21.13 -27.60
CA LYS A 776 21.22 -21.80 -26.80
C LYS A 776 19.84 -21.43 -27.32
N ALA A 777 19.05 -22.43 -27.63
CA ALA A 777 17.68 -22.26 -28.11
C ALA A 777 16.68 -23.11 -27.33
N HIS A 778 15.40 -22.78 -27.47
CA HIS A 778 14.29 -23.60 -26.95
C HIS A 778 13.25 -23.86 -28.03
N SER A 779 12.74 -25.08 -28.06
CA SER A 779 11.57 -25.44 -28.84
C SER A 779 10.28 -25.06 -28.09
N GLU A 780 9.16 -24.99 -28.83
CA GLU A 780 7.83 -24.71 -28.26
C GLU A 780 7.41 -25.72 -27.17
N ASP A 781 7.94 -26.94 -27.21
CA ASP A 781 7.69 -27.96 -26.19
C ASP A 781 8.57 -27.82 -24.93
N GLY A 782 9.33 -26.72 -24.83
CA GLY A 782 10.14 -26.37 -23.67
C GLY A 782 11.47 -27.10 -23.57
N ARG A 783 11.90 -27.87 -24.59
CA ARG A 783 13.23 -28.48 -24.60
C ARG A 783 14.29 -27.46 -24.98
N HIS A 784 15.39 -27.46 -24.25
CA HIS A 784 16.57 -26.66 -24.57
C HIS A 784 17.49 -27.45 -25.49
N SER A 785 18.03 -26.78 -26.51
CA SER A 785 18.99 -27.35 -27.45
C SER A 785 20.17 -26.39 -27.62
N LEU A 786 21.34 -26.94 -27.88
CA LEU A 786 22.55 -26.17 -28.21
C LEU A 786 22.84 -26.35 -29.69
N TYR A 787 23.15 -25.26 -30.37
CA TYR A 787 23.57 -25.25 -31.76
C TYR A 787 24.97 -24.66 -31.87
N LEU A 788 25.79 -25.22 -32.74
CA LEU A 788 27.14 -24.77 -33.02
C LEU A 788 27.20 -24.21 -34.44
N TRP A 789 27.53 -22.94 -34.55
CA TRP A 789 27.85 -22.27 -35.82
C TRP A 789 29.36 -22.23 -36.03
N ASP A 790 29.84 -22.83 -37.12
CA ASP A 790 31.23 -22.68 -37.58
C ASP A 790 31.31 -21.48 -38.52
N GLN A 791 31.96 -20.40 -38.10
CA GLN A 791 32.11 -19.22 -38.95
C GLN A 791 33.01 -19.49 -40.17
N GLN A 792 33.95 -20.42 -40.07
CA GLN A 792 34.87 -20.73 -41.16
C GLN A 792 34.17 -21.53 -42.26
N GLU A 793 33.40 -22.54 -41.88
CA GLU A 793 32.66 -23.41 -42.81
C GLU A 793 31.27 -22.84 -43.17
N GLN A 794 30.80 -21.82 -42.43
CA GLN A 794 29.45 -21.27 -42.52
C GLN A 794 28.35 -22.31 -42.39
N THR A 795 28.53 -23.25 -41.46
CA THR A 795 27.60 -24.34 -41.21
C THR A 795 27.02 -24.27 -39.80
N LEU A 796 25.70 -24.47 -39.69
CA LEU A 796 24.99 -24.67 -38.44
C LEU A 796 24.80 -26.17 -38.18
N SER A 797 25.15 -26.64 -36.99
CA SER A 797 24.92 -28.01 -36.55
C SER A 797 24.33 -28.04 -35.14
N GLU A 798 23.54 -29.07 -34.82
CA GLU A 798 23.10 -29.29 -33.44
C GLU A 798 24.29 -29.83 -32.62
N HIS A 799 24.59 -29.19 -31.49
CA HIS A 799 25.66 -29.61 -30.62
C HIS A 799 25.27 -30.94 -29.94
N PRO A 800 26.19 -31.91 -29.78
CA PRO A 800 25.88 -33.23 -29.21
C PRO A 800 25.45 -33.21 -27.73
N LEU A 801 25.47 -32.05 -27.06
CA LEU A 801 25.04 -31.89 -25.67
C LEU A 801 23.55 -31.56 -25.61
N LYS A 802 22.78 -32.42 -24.94
CA LYS A 802 21.36 -32.18 -24.64
C LYS A 802 21.24 -31.46 -23.31
N THR A 803 20.61 -30.29 -23.29
CA THR A 803 20.47 -29.47 -22.06
C THR A 803 19.04 -29.58 -21.49
N VAL A 804 18.87 -29.57 -20.16
CA VAL A 804 17.55 -29.83 -19.53
C VAL A 804 17.14 -28.75 -18.52
N GLY A 805 17.63 -27.51 -18.65
CA GLY A 805 17.12 -26.40 -17.81
C GLY A 805 17.73 -24.99 -18.02
N ARG A 806 17.52 -24.15 -16.99
CA ARG A 806 18.04 -22.76 -16.88
C ARG A 806 19.52 -22.73 -16.52
N GLU A 807 20.35 -23.29 -17.39
CA GLU A 807 21.81 -23.24 -17.26
C GLU A 807 22.38 -21.91 -17.77
N TYR A 808 23.42 -21.41 -17.11
CA TYR A 808 24.23 -20.29 -17.58
C TYR A 808 25.39 -20.79 -18.45
N MET A 809 25.80 -19.98 -19.41
CA MET A 809 26.88 -20.28 -20.34
C MET A 809 27.95 -19.19 -20.28
N LEU A 810 29.22 -19.57 -20.24
CA LEU A 810 30.36 -18.66 -20.28
C LEU A 810 31.42 -19.20 -21.22
N SER A 811 32.08 -18.34 -21.98
CA SER A 811 33.19 -18.74 -22.84
C SER A 811 34.49 -18.60 -22.08
N HIS A 812 35.43 -19.50 -22.31
CA HIS A 812 36.77 -19.32 -21.78
C HIS A 812 37.51 -18.28 -22.64
N PRO A 813 38.18 -17.27 -22.04
CA PRO A 813 38.77 -16.16 -22.79
C PRO A 813 39.98 -16.57 -23.63
N ASN A 814 40.65 -17.68 -23.28
CA ASN A 814 41.96 -18.05 -23.84
C ASN A 814 41.99 -19.45 -24.50
N ASP A 815 40.88 -20.17 -24.50
CA ASP A 815 40.78 -21.46 -25.20
C ASP A 815 39.36 -21.65 -25.75
N ASP A 816 39.21 -22.50 -26.77
CA ASP A 816 37.92 -22.79 -27.39
C ASP A 816 37.13 -23.81 -26.55
N THR A 817 36.92 -23.45 -25.28
CA THR A 817 36.03 -24.16 -24.36
C THR A 817 34.99 -23.20 -23.78
N PHE A 818 33.90 -23.76 -23.28
CA PHE A 818 32.85 -23.02 -22.59
C PHE A 818 32.46 -23.73 -21.30
N PHE A 819 31.90 -23.00 -20.37
CA PHE A 819 31.35 -23.51 -19.13
C PHE A 819 29.83 -23.55 -19.23
N LEU A 820 29.25 -24.68 -18.88
CA LEU A 820 27.83 -24.84 -18.65
C LEU A 820 27.60 -24.99 -17.15
N VAL A 821 26.81 -24.09 -16.58
CA VAL A 821 26.54 -24.08 -15.13
C VAL A 821 25.09 -24.45 -14.90
N ASP A 822 24.87 -25.62 -14.31
CA ASP A 822 23.56 -26.03 -13.76
C ASP A 822 23.53 -25.77 -12.25
N ARG A 823 22.44 -26.09 -11.54
CA ARG A 823 22.23 -25.81 -10.11
C ARG A 823 23.21 -26.47 -9.13
N THR A 824 24.00 -27.42 -9.57
CA THR A 824 24.81 -28.30 -8.71
C THR A 824 26.24 -28.45 -9.19
N GLU A 825 26.48 -28.22 -10.48
CA GLU A 825 27.79 -28.35 -11.09
C GLU A 825 28.00 -27.33 -12.20
N CYS A 826 29.25 -26.93 -12.36
CA CYS A 826 29.76 -26.25 -13.53
C CYS A 826 30.61 -27.25 -14.31
N LYS A 827 30.44 -27.32 -15.63
CA LYS A 827 31.20 -28.23 -16.50
C LYS A 827 31.84 -27.44 -17.62
N GLN A 828 33.13 -27.64 -17.84
CA GLN A 828 33.87 -27.06 -18.96
C GLN A 828 33.87 -28.02 -20.13
N TYR A 829 33.45 -27.59 -21.31
CA TYR A 829 33.38 -28.39 -22.55
C TYR A 829 34.18 -27.73 -23.66
N PRO A 830 34.91 -28.49 -24.49
CA PRO A 830 35.32 -28.01 -25.80
C PRO A 830 34.09 -27.68 -26.66
N PHE A 831 34.14 -26.63 -27.48
CA PHE A 831 33.01 -26.25 -28.37
C PHE A 831 32.60 -27.36 -29.36
N THR A 832 33.48 -28.33 -29.62
CA THR A 832 33.28 -29.41 -30.59
C THR A 832 33.03 -30.78 -29.95
N SER A 833 32.95 -30.86 -28.62
CA SER A 833 32.83 -32.14 -27.89
C SER A 833 31.73 -32.09 -26.84
N ALA A 834 31.04 -33.23 -26.66
CA ALA A 834 30.09 -33.42 -25.55
C ALA A 834 30.75 -33.96 -24.27
N GLU A 835 32.04 -34.29 -24.29
CA GLU A 835 32.74 -34.76 -23.10
C GLU A 835 33.31 -33.56 -22.33
N PRO A 836 32.95 -33.38 -21.05
CA PRO A 836 33.47 -32.28 -20.25
C PRO A 836 34.96 -32.49 -19.97
N LYS A 837 35.76 -31.44 -20.19
CA LYS A 837 37.17 -31.36 -19.84
C LYS A 837 37.36 -31.29 -18.31
N ASN A 838 36.54 -30.49 -17.63
CA ASN A 838 36.56 -30.30 -16.18
C ASN A 838 35.15 -30.24 -15.60
N VAL A 839 34.99 -30.67 -14.34
CA VAL A 839 33.72 -30.61 -13.60
C VAL A 839 33.96 -30.01 -12.22
N PHE A 840 33.32 -28.89 -11.94
CA PHE A 840 33.39 -28.15 -10.68
C PHE A 840 32.09 -28.36 -9.91
N ARG A 841 32.17 -28.99 -8.73
CA ARG A 841 31.00 -29.23 -7.88
C ARG A 841 30.97 -28.24 -6.73
N TYR A 842 29.80 -27.70 -6.43
CA TYR A 842 29.58 -26.76 -5.33
C TYR A 842 28.35 -27.16 -4.50
N THR A 843 28.26 -26.70 -3.26
CA THR A 843 27.40 -27.34 -2.25
C THR A 843 25.97 -26.79 -2.15
N GLU A 844 25.61 -25.72 -2.87
CA GLU A 844 24.32 -25.02 -2.70
C GLU A 844 23.48 -24.95 -3.98
N ARG A 845 22.14 -24.98 -3.81
CA ARG A 845 21.16 -25.37 -4.84
C ARG A 845 20.74 -24.27 -5.82
N ALA A 846 21.23 -23.04 -5.65
CA ALA A 846 20.89 -21.92 -6.53
C ALA A 846 22.02 -20.90 -6.56
N PHE A 847 22.45 -20.51 -7.77
CA PHE A 847 23.45 -19.49 -8.00
C PHE A 847 22.85 -18.34 -8.81
N TRP A 848 23.30 -17.13 -8.53
CA TRP A 848 22.88 -15.90 -9.22
C TRP A 848 23.84 -15.52 -10.34
N LYS A 849 25.15 -15.70 -10.10
CA LYS A 849 26.20 -15.15 -10.96
C LYS A 849 27.36 -16.11 -11.09
N VAL A 850 27.91 -16.19 -12.30
CA VAL A 850 29.15 -16.92 -12.59
C VAL A 850 30.06 -15.99 -13.37
N CYS A 851 31.32 -15.94 -12.98
CA CYS A 851 32.33 -15.07 -13.59
C CYS A 851 33.62 -15.86 -13.79
N LEU A 852 34.37 -15.52 -14.84
CA LEU A 852 35.67 -16.12 -15.14
C LEU A 852 36.74 -15.04 -15.17
N SER A 853 37.89 -15.28 -14.52
CA SER A 853 39.00 -14.33 -14.49
C SER A 853 39.42 -13.93 -15.91
N PRO A 854 39.94 -12.71 -16.14
CA PRO A 854 40.40 -12.32 -17.47
C PRO A 854 41.50 -13.22 -18.03
N LYS A 855 42.23 -13.91 -17.15
CA LYS A 855 43.26 -14.90 -17.51
C LYS A 855 42.68 -16.30 -17.76
N GLY A 856 41.39 -16.51 -17.56
CA GLY A 856 40.71 -17.80 -17.68
C GLY A 856 41.10 -18.80 -16.59
N ASN A 857 41.92 -18.43 -15.61
CA ASN A 857 42.49 -19.38 -14.65
C ASN A 857 41.68 -19.54 -13.36
N CYS A 858 40.71 -18.65 -13.08
CA CYS A 858 39.90 -18.69 -11.87
C CYS A 858 38.42 -18.48 -12.20
N LEU A 859 37.56 -19.41 -11.80
CA LEU A 859 36.11 -19.37 -11.95
C LEU A 859 35.47 -19.02 -10.61
N SER A 860 34.58 -18.04 -10.57
CA SER A 860 33.80 -17.72 -9.37
C SER A 860 32.31 -17.97 -9.57
N ILE A 861 31.67 -18.65 -8.62
CA ILE A 861 30.23 -18.95 -8.61
C ILE A 861 29.63 -18.32 -7.36
N THR A 862 28.70 -17.38 -7.54
CA THR A 862 28.00 -16.68 -6.46
C THR A 862 26.59 -17.22 -6.29
N ASP A 863 26.20 -17.52 -5.04
CA ASP A 863 24.87 -18.05 -4.72
C ASP A 863 23.74 -17.04 -4.97
N TYR A 864 22.48 -17.49 -4.85
CA TYR A 864 21.32 -16.63 -5.12
C TYR A 864 21.15 -15.48 -4.12
N SER A 865 21.64 -15.63 -2.88
CA SER A 865 21.57 -14.55 -1.89
C SER A 865 22.63 -13.48 -2.15
N GLY A 866 23.69 -13.81 -2.89
CA GLY A 866 24.82 -12.93 -3.12
C GLY A 866 25.83 -12.93 -1.98
N ASP A 867 25.62 -13.76 -0.95
CA ASP A 867 26.41 -13.73 0.27
C ASP A 867 27.59 -14.70 0.23
N LYS A 868 27.54 -15.71 -0.65
CA LYS A 868 28.62 -16.69 -0.80
C LYS A 868 29.12 -16.72 -2.22
N THR A 869 30.43 -16.66 -2.37
CA THR A 869 31.11 -16.87 -3.65
C THR A 869 32.17 -17.95 -3.50
N ASP A 870 32.04 -19.02 -4.29
CA ASP A 870 33.02 -20.09 -4.42
C ASP A 870 33.99 -19.77 -5.55
N PHE A 871 35.28 -19.89 -5.31
CA PHE A 871 36.34 -19.71 -6.31
C PHE A 871 36.96 -21.06 -6.65
N PHE A 872 37.22 -21.30 -7.93
CA PHE A 872 37.82 -22.54 -8.45
C PHE A 872 38.99 -22.22 -9.37
N ASP A 873 40.05 -23.02 -9.27
CA ASP A 873 41.13 -23.02 -10.25
C ASP A 873 40.67 -23.80 -11.49
N VAL A 874 40.63 -23.11 -12.63
CA VAL A 874 40.07 -23.66 -13.88
C VAL A 874 40.93 -24.78 -14.45
N SER A 875 42.25 -24.72 -14.25
CA SER A 875 43.18 -25.70 -14.81
C SER A 875 43.10 -27.05 -14.09
N THR A 876 42.84 -27.02 -12.79
CA THR A 876 42.83 -28.22 -11.93
C THR A 876 41.44 -28.67 -11.51
N GLY A 877 40.42 -27.83 -11.64
CA GLY A 877 39.09 -28.10 -11.09
C GLY A 877 38.97 -27.91 -9.58
N HIS A 878 40.06 -27.56 -8.88
CA HIS A 878 40.07 -27.47 -7.43
C HIS A 878 39.36 -26.22 -6.93
N HIS A 879 38.52 -26.39 -5.91
CA HIS A 879 37.98 -25.29 -5.13
C HIS A 879 39.12 -24.59 -4.38
N ILE A 880 39.29 -23.29 -4.60
CA ILE A 880 40.34 -22.45 -4.02
C ILE A 880 39.88 -22.00 -2.63
N CYS A 881 38.75 -21.29 -2.57
CA CYS A 881 38.19 -20.77 -1.33
C CYS A 881 36.71 -20.41 -1.51
N ARG A 882 36.03 -20.26 -0.37
CA ARG A 882 34.69 -19.68 -0.28
C ARG A 882 34.78 -18.38 0.49
N THR A 883 34.33 -17.27 -0.11
CA THR A 883 34.16 -16.02 0.62
C THR A 883 32.72 -15.92 1.08
N MET A 884 32.51 -15.72 2.39
CA MET A 884 31.25 -15.21 2.92
C MET A 884 31.37 -13.68 2.99
N ARG A 885 30.30 -12.98 2.62
CA ARG A 885 30.25 -11.50 2.57
C ARG A 885 30.69 -10.84 3.88
N GLU A 886 30.56 -11.54 5.01
CA GLU A 886 31.00 -11.16 6.36
C GLU A 886 32.53 -11.03 6.57
N LYS A 887 33.38 -11.48 5.65
CA LYS A 887 34.86 -11.50 5.84
C LYS A 887 35.66 -10.81 4.73
N ARG A 888 35.08 -9.86 4.00
CA ARG A 888 35.76 -9.18 2.88
C ARG A 888 36.15 -7.75 3.17
#